data_AF-A0A8C6J082-F1
#
_entry.id   AF-A0A8C6J082-F1
#
_cell.length_a   1.000
_cell.length_b   1.000
_cell.length_c   1.000
_cell.angle_alpha   90.00
_cell.angle_beta   90.00
_cell.angle_gamma   90.00
#
_symmetry.space_group_name_H-M   'P 1'
#
loop_
_entity.id
_entity.type
_entity.pdbx_description
1 polymer ?
#
loop_
_entity_poly.entity_id
_entity_poly.type
_entity_poly.pdbx_seq_one_letter_code
_entity_poly.pdbx_strand_id
1 'polypeptide(L)'
;MEVSTGLDSRKESTVSVPSESQPTPVQITVLRAQDLKTLKSDVSVTSVCVEYNGVILGDSSRTNVLPNGTADYNFTTSFDYSPNGPNSLDDIAQTPVLLTVIEMLQKDKKQKDRTVPLGQAVVDLLPLLQGQCSFQVTAPLYAVSTSPSESLHPEAKGGLEVTVSTKEPLVSATQLSDGNFLSITLEAAYSIPEAFAVTEPLQNYMACLQVPAAGEKELPLLFKNGILKLAGEKEPLPRPKKWPLANIVAPGALSIPNSFIVGGPYEDEDGELKKEEDREFRIQAESMKRVVWDMESRCYLDPAAVITLQKRIAECQYWPVEICRVCAALPSKRKTSKADKGDEEKQISFHGVAYVNMMPLLCPGVKKIRGAFRVCAYQDNKVFEKTKRQHSVFQDLRGQLSVTRRGSGTSEIGAPLNRAAPNKTQKEDKEKTTNKKMSHTPKLQLPNGTGEAENAVHLNNLEGQQYTEAGTFLVMEIKLHKALVPRRLREELTKQVKQMIPPRPPLPPRTSGAQKAVEDYHHHVRSIAAAILNECHELFGKQLPDQRTTDHQTLEEQKRQLNFELNSSGKYFAFKEQLKYAVVKIVREKYLKTTAFESQEQFQAFLSELYVYLMDQMHIALNELLFEEAAPSAPPSQVTQKQLWLFAHEAQVIKDYKLASLYHQQRIAKDQYNIECWLDYGAFCLLLEETTKAHECFQQALSLDPNHIQSLLLCGITAAMLQHNEEAEVLFEDACCLEPSSVVAWTLSGLFYELQDNNIQAEMAFREAKKLLQAQLAKERSIPEAAEGEGEKVPDGSADKLTKVAEPAPACVAPKEEVTAPEAAPKAPSPASGLGQPPCTIFMKTVEFLMKANAVQFVHKALAHELLSLEGGPSSGYYLALAQTYLLKEELSKCEECLCEAVRIDCMNPNIWAQKGHLCYLKKDFGEAKECYERTVGFMEDAEDMHIVYLRLGSIYLEEKLYGQAKKIYLLACNNSSSCLTWLGVGIACYRLKEMVEAEDALSEANALNNTNAEVWAYLSLICLHGGRRMEAEQCYKYVCKLGLTNDSLLRELRAAQLRFGFGNPEL
;
A
#
# COMPACT_ATOMS: atom_id res chain seq x y z
N MET A 1 -36.28 34.48 17.48
CA MET A 1 -35.45 33.67 18.39
C MET A 1 -34.14 33.38 17.68
N GLU A 2 -33.34 34.39 17.35
CA GLU A 2 -32.56 35.28 18.24
C GLU A 2 -31.25 34.63 18.69
N VAL A 3 -30.17 35.12 18.09
CA VAL A 3 -28.79 34.92 18.53
C VAL A 3 -28.59 35.67 19.84
N SER A 4 -27.93 35.05 20.82
CA SER A 4 -27.39 35.77 21.98
C SER A 4 -25.90 35.48 22.13
N THR A 5 -25.09 36.55 22.05
CA THR A 5 -23.63 36.51 22.17
C THR A 5 -23.22 36.68 23.62
N GLY A 6 -22.63 35.64 24.22
CA GLY A 6 -21.95 35.74 25.53
C GLY A 6 -20.44 35.87 25.36
N LEU A 7 -19.90 37.08 25.53
CA LEU A 7 -18.47 37.24 25.84
C LEU A 7 -18.28 36.91 27.33
N ASP A 8 -17.29 36.09 27.68
CA ASP A 8 -16.74 36.17 29.03
C ASP A 8 -15.23 35.84 29.15
N SER A 9 -14.46 36.92 29.36
CA SER A 9 -13.29 37.04 30.25
C SER A 9 -12.31 35.87 30.47
N ARG A 10 -11.84 35.16 29.42
CA ARG A 10 -10.54 34.46 29.53
C ARG A 10 -9.40 35.46 29.72
N LYS A 11 -8.94 35.56 30.97
CA LYS A 11 -7.85 36.44 31.42
C LYS A 11 -6.61 36.29 30.54
N GLU A 12 -6.03 37.42 30.16
CA GLU A 12 -4.65 37.47 29.67
C GLU A 12 -3.72 36.99 30.79
N SER A 13 -3.19 35.78 30.67
CA SER A 13 -2.03 35.37 31.45
C SER A 13 -0.83 36.16 30.93
N THR A 14 -0.51 37.27 31.61
CA THR A 14 0.65 38.10 31.32
C THR A 14 1.88 37.21 31.13
N VAL A 15 2.46 37.21 29.94
CA VAL A 15 3.64 36.40 29.61
C VAL A 15 4.75 36.80 30.58
N SER A 16 5.06 35.91 31.52
CA SER A 16 6.21 36.07 32.39
C SER A 16 7.46 36.04 31.53
N VAL A 17 8.17 37.16 31.48
CA VAL A 17 9.54 37.22 30.94
C VAL A 17 10.32 36.03 31.52
N PRO A 18 10.98 35.20 30.69
CA PRO A 18 11.66 34.01 31.20
C PRO A 18 12.69 34.43 32.22
N SER A 19 12.49 34.00 33.48
CA SER A 19 13.48 34.14 34.54
C SER A 19 14.78 33.47 34.09
N GLU A 20 15.91 34.15 34.28
CA GLU A 20 17.23 33.61 33.94
C GLU A 20 17.39 32.23 34.59
N SER A 21 17.37 31.18 33.76
CA SER A 21 17.43 29.79 34.22
C SER A 21 18.75 29.58 34.96
N GLN A 22 18.69 29.21 36.24
CA GLN A 22 19.89 28.96 37.03
C GLN A 22 20.74 27.86 36.34
N PRO A 23 22.07 28.02 36.27
CA PRO A 23 22.95 27.04 35.66
C PRO A 23 22.76 25.68 36.35
N THR A 24 22.59 24.63 35.55
CA THR A 24 22.40 23.27 36.06
C THR A 24 23.73 22.52 36.01
N PRO A 25 24.31 22.14 37.16
CA PRO A 25 25.61 21.48 37.17
C PRO A 25 25.49 20.04 36.68
N VAL A 26 26.24 19.71 35.64
CA VAL A 26 26.50 18.35 35.16
C VAL A 26 27.73 17.83 35.88
N GLN A 27 27.52 16.90 36.81
CA GLN A 27 28.57 16.32 37.65
C GLN A 27 29.14 15.05 36.99
N ILE A 28 30.47 15.00 36.87
CA ILE A 28 31.25 13.90 36.28
C ILE A 28 32.11 13.31 37.40
N THR A 29 32.01 12.01 37.65
CA THR A 29 32.79 11.29 38.66
C THR A 29 33.55 10.12 38.04
N VAL A 30 34.87 10.19 38.05
CA VAL A 30 35.77 9.12 37.60
C VAL A 30 36.08 8.22 38.78
N LEU A 31 35.53 7.00 38.77
CA LEU A 31 35.65 6.05 39.87
C LEU A 31 37.01 5.36 39.85
N ARG A 32 37.33 4.60 38.80
CA ARG A 32 38.61 3.89 38.66
C ARG A 32 39.04 3.67 37.20
N ALA A 33 40.33 3.49 36.98
CA ALA A 33 40.85 2.88 35.75
C ALA A 33 41.19 1.40 35.98
N GLN A 34 41.04 0.60 34.93
CA GLN A 34 41.37 -0.83 34.87
C GLN A 34 42.44 -1.08 33.80
N ASP A 35 43.23 -2.14 33.98
CA ASP A 35 44.24 -2.64 33.04
C ASP A 35 45.33 -1.65 32.61
N LEU A 36 45.67 -0.62 33.40
CA LEU A 36 46.65 0.42 33.04
C LEU A 36 48.03 -0.11 32.61
N LYS A 37 48.40 -1.33 33.02
CA LYS A 37 49.68 -1.98 32.71
C LYS A 37 49.79 -2.49 31.26
N THR A 38 48.68 -2.62 30.53
CA THR A 38 48.68 -2.98 29.10
C THR A 38 49.11 -1.81 28.21
N LEU A 39 48.91 -0.57 28.68
CA LEU A 39 49.40 0.64 28.03
C LEU A 39 50.93 0.74 28.17
N LYS A 40 51.44 0.46 29.36
CA LYS A 40 52.87 0.47 29.72
C LYS A 40 53.09 -0.31 31.02
N SER A 41 54.06 -1.22 31.05
CA SER A 41 54.32 -2.12 32.19
C SER A 41 54.71 -1.41 33.49
N ASP A 42 55.49 -0.33 33.36
CA ASP A 42 56.26 0.27 34.47
C ASP A 42 55.52 1.45 35.15
N VAL A 43 54.22 1.59 34.90
CA VAL A 43 53.40 2.69 35.45
C VAL A 43 53.18 2.46 36.95
N SER A 44 53.57 3.45 37.75
CA SER A 44 53.47 3.41 39.22
C SER A 44 52.51 4.44 39.81
N VAL A 45 52.47 5.65 39.25
CA VAL A 45 51.63 6.76 39.74
C VAL A 45 50.94 7.48 38.58
N THR A 46 49.62 7.63 38.68
CA THR A 46 48.77 8.23 37.65
C THR A 46 47.82 9.30 38.21
N SER A 47 47.28 10.13 37.32
CA SER A 47 46.18 11.06 37.57
C SER A 47 45.30 11.16 36.33
N VAL A 48 44.04 11.58 36.47
CA VAL A 48 43.11 11.80 35.36
C VAL A 48 42.83 13.29 35.21
N CYS A 49 43.05 13.81 34.01
CA CYS A 49 42.62 15.14 33.60
C CYS A 49 41.27 15.04 32.88
N VAL A 50 40.30 15.85 33.30
CA VAL A 50 38.95 15.92 32.71
C VAL A 50 38.81 17.21 31.90
N GLU A 51 38.46 17.09 30.62
CA GLU A 51 38.25 18.23 29.71
C GLU A 51 36.86 18.14 29.04
N TYR A 52 36.19 19.28 28.91
CA TYR A 52 34.92 19.42 28.19
C TYR A 52 34.89 20.75 27.42
N ASN A 53 34.37 20.72 26.18
CA ASN A 53 34.31 21.87 25.25
C ASN A 53 35.61 22.73 25.18
N GLY A 54 36.79 22.09 25.21
CA GLY A 54 38.09 22.77 25.18
C GLY A 54 38.54 23.41 26.50
N VAL A 55 37.85 23.12 27.62
CA VAL A 55 38.14 23.63 28.96
C VAL A 55 38.45 22.47 29.90
N ILE A 56 39.60 22.54 30.57
CA ILE A 56 39.97 21.57 31.62
C ILE A 56 39.10 21.84 32.85
N LEU A 57 38.28 20.86 33.22
CA LEU A 57 37.40 20.90 34.39
C LEU A 57 38.11 20.50 35.69
N GLY A 58 39.26 19.81 35.59
CA GLY A 58 40.14 19.54 36.73
C GLY A 58 40.98 18.27 36.59
N ASP A 59 41.99 18.17 37.46
CA ASP A 59 42.89 17.02 37.58
C ASP A 59 42.65 16.25 38.87
N SER A 60 42.69 14.92 38.83
CA SER A 60 42.59 14.08 40.02
C SER A 60 43.84 14.16 40.90
N SER A 61 43.70 13.75 42.17
CA SER A 61 44.85 13.44 43.01
C SER A 61 45.72 12.34 42.37
N ARG A 62 47.02 12.35 42.69
CA ARG A 62 47.98 11.31 42.29
C ARG A 62 47.63 10.00 42.99
N THR A 63 47.31 8.97 42.23
CA THR A 63 46.92 7.64 42.70
C THR A 63 48.02 6.62 42.34
N ASN A 64 48.30 5.67 43.24
CA ASN A 64 49.22 4.57 42.98
C ASN A 64 48.51 3.46 42.19
N VAL A 65 49.14 2.91 41.16
CA VAL A 65 48.59 1.77 40.40
C VAL A 65 48.81 0.47 41.16
N LEU A 66 47.74 -0.29 41.37
CA LEU A 66 47.75 -1.55 42.12
C LEU A 66 48.48 -2.68 41.35
N PRO A 67 48.86 -3.79 42.02
CA PRO A 67 49.54 -4.91 41.37
C PRO A 67 48.78 -5.49 40.16
N ASN A 68 47.45 -5.49 40.20
CA ASN A 68 46.55 -5.91 39.12
C ASN A 68 46.36 -4.88 37.99
N GLY A 69 46.93 -3.69 38.07
CA GLY A 69 46.77 -2.63 37.05
C GLY A 69 45.57 -1.71 37.24
N THR A 70 44.80 -1.85 38.33
CA THR A 70 43.71 -0.92 38.69
C THR A 70 44.25 0.34 39.38
N ALA A 71 43.56 1.47 39.21
CA ALA A 71 43.79 2.68 40.01
C ALA A 71 42.44 3.35 40.34
N ASP A 72 42.09 3.40 41.62
CA ASP A 72 40.86 4.03 42.11
C ASP A 72 41.08 5.54 42.35
N TYR A 73 40.36 6.40 41.63
CA TYR A 73 40.50 7.85 41.71
C TYR A 73 39.41 8.51 42.56
N ASN A 74 38.16 8.05 42.41
CA ASN A 74 36.96 8.65 43.02
C ASN A 74 36.92 10.20 42.88
N PHE A 75 37.32 10.69 41.71
CA PHE A 75 37.48 12.12 41.43
C PHE A 75 36.20 12.70 40.81
N THR A 76 35.66 13.74 41.43
CA THR A 76 34.47 14.45 40.95
C THR A 76 34.82 15.86 40.48
N THR A 77 34.30 16.25 39.31
CA THR A 77 34.24 17.64 38.84
C THR A 77 32.87 17.91 38.19
N SER A 78 32.60 19.14 37.76
CA SER A 78 31.34 19.51 37.12
C SER A 78 31.51 20.68 36.15
N PHE A 79 30.62 20.75 35.15
CA PHE A 79 30.42 21.94 34.32
C PHE A 79 28.96 22.39 34.36
N ASP A 80 28.71 23.68 34.16
CA ASP A 80 27.35 24.23 34.18
C ASP A 80 26.70 24.20 32.80
N TYR A 81 25.56 23.53 32.67
CA TYR A 81 24.65 23.68 31.54
C TYR A 81 23.87 25.00 31.64
N SER A 82 23.71 25.70 30.51
CA SER A 82 22.83 26.86 30.42
C SER A 82 22.33 27.10 28.97
N PRO A 83 21.03 27.34 28.73
CA PRO A 83 20.47 27.41 27.36
C PRO A 83 21.07 28.46 26.43
N ASN A 84 21.61 29.56 26.98
CA ASN A 84 22.25 30.65 26.23
C ASN A 84 23.76 30.79 26.55
N GLY A 85 24.35 29.82 27.25
CA GLY A 85 25.77 29.83 27.64
C GLY A 85 26.66 29.03 26.68
N PRO A 86 27.94 28.80 27.06
CA PRO A 86 28.91 28.05 26.24
C PRO A 86 28.72 26.52 26.28
N ASN A 87 27.70 26.04 27.01
CA ASN A 87 27.36 24.64 27.17
C ASN A 87 25.84 24.50 26.94
N SER A 88 25.41 24.68 25.70
CA SER A 88 24.01 24.51 25.27
C SER A 88 23.65 23.02 25.10
N LEU A 89 22.40 22.72 24.74
CA LEU A 89 21.98 21.34 24.42
C LEU A 89 22.70 20.80 23.17
N ASP A 90 23.03 21.67 22.22
CA ASP A 90 23.76 21.30 21.00
C ASP A 90 25.25 21.09 21.26
N ASP A 91 25.86 21.85 22.18
CA ASP A 91 27.23 21.58 22.66
C ASP A 91 27.31 20.20 23.34
N ILE A 92 26.33 19.87 24.18
CA ILE A 92 26.22 18.55 24.85
C ILE A 92 25.92 17.42 23.84
N ALA A 93 25.25 17.72 22.72
CA ALA A 93 25.02 16.76 21.65
C ALA A 93 26.29 16.48 20.82
N GLN A 94 27.14 17.48 20.59
CA GLN A 94 28.29 17.42 19.67
C GLN A 94 29.63 17.16 20.36
N THR A 95 29.78 17.54 21.63
CA THR A 95 31.03 17.39 22.39
C THR A 95 30.88 16.34 23.49
N PRO A 96 31.74 15.30 23.51
CA PRO A 96 31.83 14.37 24.62
C PRO A 96 32.78 14.91 25.71
N VAL A 97 32.77 14.28 26.88
CA VAL A 97 33.80 14.52 27.90
C VAL A 97 35.06 13.75 27.52
N LEU A 98 36.21 14.44 27.52
CA LEU A 98 37.52 13.84 27.28
C LEU A 98 38.22 13.55 28.62
N LEU A 99 38.76 12.34 28.75
CA LEU A 99 39.35 11.83 29.99
C LEU A 99 40.76 11.33 29.71
N THR A 100 41.78 12.10 30.10
CA THR A 100 43.19 11.81 29.80
C THR A 100 43.89 11.25 31.03
N VAL A 101 44.37 10.01 30.96
CA VAL A 101 45.18 9.40 32.02
C VAL A 101 46.65 9.79 31.83
N ILE A 102 47.25 10.38 32.87
CA ILE A 102 48.59 10.97 32.86
C ILE A 102 49.49 10.22 33.85
N GLU A 103 50.67 9.79 33.39
CA GLU A 103 51.76 9.27 34.20
C GLU A 103 52.57 10.40 34.86
N MET A 104 52.85 10.24 36.15
CA MET A 104 53.60 11.21 36.95
C MET A 104 55.04 10.75 37.18
N LEU A 105 55.95 11.04 36.22
CA LEU A 105 57.36 10.70 36.35
C LEU A 105 58.05 11.60 37.38
N GLN A 106 58.44 11.03 38.52
CA GLN A 106 59.24 11.71 39.54
C GLN A 106 60.64 12.04 39.01
N LYS A 107 61.16 13.19 39.41
CA LYS A 107 62.53 13.64 39.13
C LYS A 107 63.18 14.22 40.39
N ASP A 108 64.50 14.11 40.46
CA ASP A 108 65.26 14.68 41.58
C ASP A 108 65.12 16.20 41.72
N LYS A 109 65.29 16.66 42.96
CA LYS A 109 64.79 17.93 43.50
C LYS A 109 65.42 19.19 42.88
N LYS A 110 65.03 19.58 41.65
CA LYS A 110 65.07 20.98 41.14
C LYS A 110 64.36 21.30 39.81
N GLN A 111 63.63 20.37 39.18
CA GLN A 111 62.80 20.66 37.99
C GLN A 111 61.32 20.36 38.23
N LYS A 112 60.44 20.98 37.42
CA LYS A 112 58.99 20.71 37.41
C LYS A 112 58.75 19.27 36.91
N ASP A 113 57.81 18.56 37.52
CA ASP A 113 57.49 17.15 37.21
C ASP A 113 57.21 16.92 35.71
N ARG A 114 57.65 15.77 35.18
CA ARG A 114 57.44 15.42 33.77
C ARG A 114 56.19 14.54 33.63
N THR A 115 55.07 15.17 33.33
CA THR A 115 53.81 14.52 32.95
C THR A 115 53.92 13.85 31.57
N VAL A 116 53.37 12.65 31.41
CA VAL A 116 53.24 11.98 30.09
C VAL A 116 51.81 11.41 29.97
N PRO A 117 51.04 11.74 28.92
CA PRO A 117 49.75 11.10 28.71
C PRO A 117 49.95 9.63 28.32
N LEU A 118 49.30 8.71 29.04
CA LEU A 118 49.32 7.27 28.77
C LEU A 118 48.23 6.87 27.78
N GLY A 119 47.02 7.42 27.99
CA GLY A 119 45.86 7.09 27.20
C GLY A 119 44.71 8.08 27.41
N GLN A 120 43.75 8.03 26.49
CA GLN A 120 42.58 8.89 26.49
C GLN A 120 41.31 8.03 26.32
N ALA A 121 40.29 8.35 27.11
CA ALA A 121 38.95 7.78 27.06
C ALA A 121 37.92 8.89 26.82
N VAL A 122 36.74 8.53 26.34
CA VAL A 122 35.70 9.47 25.90
C VAL A 122 34.33 9.02 26.40
N VAL A 123 33.55 9.96 26.94
CA VAL A 123 32.19 9.71 27.45
C VAL A 123 31.18 10.54 26.66
N ASP A 124 30.27 9.83 25.97
CA ASP A 124 29.14 10.40 25.25
C ASP A 124 28.07 10.87 26.26
N LEU A 125 27.60 12.12 26.11
CA LEU A 125 26.59 12.74 26.98
C LEU A 125 25.14 12.57 26.49
N LEU A 126 24.95 11.92 25.33
CA LEU A 126 23.63 11.62 24.75
C LEU A 126 22.59 11.05 25.74
N PRO A 127 22.91 10.20 26.74
CA PRO A 127 21.90 9.70 27.69
C PRO A 127 21.19 10.81 28.49
N LEU A 128 21.87 11.94 28.79
CA LEU A 128 21.25 13.08 29.49
C LEU A 128 20.19 13.75 28.61
N LEU A 129 20.45 13.86 27.31
CA LEU A 129 19.53 14.42 26.31
C LEU A 129 18.37 13.47 25.98
N GLN A 130 18.49 12.19 26.35
CA GLN A 130 17.40 11.21 26.35
C GLN A 130 16.60 11.19 27.66
N GLY A 131 16.86 12.14 28.57
CA GLY A 131 16.11 12.32 29.83
C GLY A 131 16.66 11.55 31.04
N GLN A 132 17.80 10.87 30.93
CA GLN A 132 18.41 10.20 32.08
C GLN A 132 19.08 11.24 33.00
N CYS A 133 18.74 11.22 34.29
CA CYS A 133 19.39 12.12 35.27
C CYS A 133 20.75 11.59 35.74
N SER A 134 21.06 10.31 35.57
CA SER A 134 22.40 9.76 35.81
C SER A 134 22.61 8.45 35.06
N PHE A 135 23.85 8.19 34.64
CA PHE A 135 24.29 6.94 34.05
C PHE A 135 25.75 6.63 34.44
N GLN A 136 26.13 5.35 34.37
CA GLN A 136 27.46 4.84 34.64
C GLN A 136 27.97 4.07 33.43
N VAL A 137 29.21 4.30 33.02
CA VAL A 137 29.80 3.74 31.80
C VAL A 137 31.27 3.36 32.02
N THR A 138 31.68 2.23 31.45
CA THR A 138 33.10 1.85 31.34
C THR A 138 33.61 2.33 29.99
N ALA A 139 34.20 3.52 29.97
CA ALA A 139 34.73 4.13 28.75
C ALA A 139 36.03 3.43 28.32
N PRO A 140 36.18 3.02 27.04
CA PRO A 140 37.39 2.37 26.55
C PRO A 140 38.58 3.34 26.57
N LEU A 141 39.73 2.86 27.03
CA LEU A 141 40.96 3.63 27.18
C LEU A 141 41.96 3.29 26.06
N TYR A 142 42.20 4.26 25.18
CA TYR A 142 43.09 4.12 24.02
C TYR A 142 44.46 4.73 24.31
N ALA A 143 45.54 4.08 23.87
CA ALA A 143 46.91 4.58 24.08
C ALA A 143 47.19 5.86 23.27
N VAL A 144 48.00 6.77 23.83
CA VAL A 144 48.55 7.91 23.10
C VAL A 144 49.84 7.51 22.40
N SER A 145 49.83 7.44 21.07
CA SER A 145 50.96 6.99 20.25
C SER A 145 52.14 7.98 20.26
N THR A 146 53.33 7.51 20.59
CA THR A 146 54.58 8.30 20.56
C THR A 146 55.38 8.17 19.26
N SER A 147 54.88 7.42 18.27
CA SER A 147 55.54 7.17 16.98
C SER A 147 54.49 6.95 15.87
N PRO A 148 54.72 7.45 14.63
CA PRO A 148 53.71 7.49 13.56
C PRO A 148 53.62 6.18 12.77
N SER A 149 53.42 5.07 13.48
CA SER A 149 53.30 3.73 12.89
C SER A 149 52.05 3.07 13.46
N GLU A 150 50.90 3.37 12.83
CA GLU A 150 49.58 2.96 13.30
C GLU A 150 49.19 1.58 12.78
N SER A 151 48.54 0.79 13.63
CA SER A 151 47.76 -0.38 13.22
C SER A 151 46.37 0.07 12.75
N LEU A 152 45.82 -0.58 11.73
CA LEU A 152 44.54 -0.20 11.09
C LEU A 152 43.32 -0.22 12.03
N HIS A 153 43.43 -0.92 13.18
CA HIS A 153 42.45 -0.87 14.26
C HIS A 153 43.16 -0.52 15.59
N PRO A 154 42.80 0.58 16.26
CA PRO A 154 43.28 0.88 17.61
C PRO A 154 42.44 0.14 18.65
N GLU A 155 42.89 -1.05 19.06
CA GLU A 155 42.26 -1.81 20.15
C GLU A 155 42.30 -1.01 21.47
N ALA A 156 41.19 -1.04 22.21
CA ALA A 156 41.13 -0.47 23.55
C ALA A 156 41.95 -1.36 24.50
N LYS A 157 42.87 -0.76 25.26
CA LYS A 157 43.83 -1.51 26.08
C LYS A 157 43.42 -1.65 27.55
N GLY A 158 42.49 -0.82 28.00
CA GLY A 158 41.86 -0.91 29.31
C GLY A 158 40.55 -0.12 29.34
N GLY A 159 40.01 0.11 30.54
CA GLY A 159 38.74 0.81 30.73
C GLY A 159 38.80 1.84 31.87
N LEU A 160 37.96 2.87 31.77
CA LEU A 160 37.78 3.91 32.78
C LEU A 160 36.32 3.92 33.22
N GLU A 161 36.06 3.63 34.50
CA GLU A 161 34.72 3.60 35.09
C GLU A 161 34.29 5.01 35.49
N VAL A 162 33.23 5.52 34.88
CA VAL A 162 32.78 6.92 35.01
C VAL A 162 31.27 6.97 35.26
N THR A 163 30.85 7.79 36.21
CA THR A 163 29.44 8.13 36.46
C THR A 163 29.21 9.59 36.09
N VAL A 164 28.14 9.88 35.35
CA VAL A 164 27.68 11.24 35.05
C VAL A 164 26.28 11.43 35.67
N SER A 165 26.01 12.61 36.21
CA SER A 165 24.76 12.89 36.94
C SER A 165 24.38 14.37 36.91
N THR A 166 23.08 14.64 36.82
CA THR A 166 22.43 15.93 37.04
C THR A 166 21.37 15.80 38.15
N LYS A 167 20.97 16.91 38.77
CA LYS A 167 19.91 16.90 39.81
C LYS A 167 18.51 16.71 39.22
N GLU A 168 18.30 17.26 38.03
CA GLU A 168 17.06 17.27 37.27
C GLU A 168 17.40 16.96 35.79
N PRO A 169 16.46 16.47 34.97
CA PRO A 169 16.72 16.17 33.56
C PRO A 169 16.98 17.46 32.77
N LEU A 170 18.00 17.46 31.91
CA LEU A 170 18.37 18.63 31.09
C LEU A 170 17.31 19.02 30.04
N VAL A 171 16.36 18.11 29.77
CA VAL A 171 15.28 18.28 28.80
C VAL A 171 13.97 17.92 29.52
N SER A 172 12.99 18.82 29.52
CA SER A 172 11.71 18.61 30.21
C SER A 172 10.85 17.55 29.53
N ALA A 173 9.85 16.99 30.23
CA ALA A 173 9.02 15.91 29.70
C ALA A 173 8.28 16.25 28.39
N THR A 174 7.85 17.51 28.20
CA THR A 174 7.21 17.98 26.96
C THR A 174 8.21 18.20 25.83
N GLN A 175 9.40 18.71 26.15
CA GLN A 175 10.52 18.76 25.21
C GLN A 175 10.97 17.35 24.78
N LEU A 176 10.93 16.38 25.69
CA LEU A 176 11.19 14.96 25.40
C LEU A 176 10.05 14.27 24.64
N SER A 177 8.79 14.71 24.74
CA SER A 177 7.66 14.14 23.98
C SER A 177 7.56 14.73 22.57
N ASP A 178 7.74 16.04 22.43
CA ASP A 178 7.40 16.79 21.20
C ASP A 178 8.65 17.20 20.41
N GLY A 179 9.81 17.26 21.08
CA GLY A 179 11.11 17.44 20.46
C GLY A 179 11.69 16.15 19.87
N ASN A 180 12.76 16.29 19.10
CA ASN A 180 13.43 15.21 18.38
C ASN A 180 14.96 15.38 18.44
N PHE A 181 15.70 14.34 18.10
CA PHE A 181 17.16 14.36 18.08
C PHE A 181 17.65 13.99 16.69
N LEU A 182 18.46 14.86 16.09
CA LEU A 182 18.92 14.77 14.70
C LEU A 182 20.41 14.44 14.67
N SER A 183 20.76 13.33 14.03
CA SER A 183 22.12 12.89 13.72
C SER A 183 22.35 12.96 12.22
N ILE A 184 23.49 13.52 11.81
CA ILE A 184 23.91 13.61 10.41
C ILE A 184 25.33 13.07 10.29
N THR A 185 25.48 12.02 9.50
CA THR A 185 26.76 11.36 9.24
C THR A 185 27.21 11.65 7.82
N LEU A 186 28.35 12.31 7.67
CA LEU A 186 29.04 12.45 6.40
C LEU A 186 30.08 11.35 6.27
N GLU A 187 29.88 10.42 5.34
CA GLU A 187 30.80 9.30 5.12
C GLU A 187 32.00 9.77 4.28
N ALA A 188 31.79 9.99 2.98
CA ALA A 188 32.84 10.35 2.03
C ALA A 188 32.32 11.08 0.78
N ALA A 189 33.23 11.79 0.11
CA ALA A 189 33.09 12.30 -1.25
C ALA A 189 33.88 11.39 -2.21
N TYR A 190 33.20 10.84 -3.20
CA TYR A 190 33.76 9.93 -4.21
C TYR A 190 33.84 10.61 -5.58
N SER A 191 34.71 10.11 -6.46
CA SER A 191 34.97 10.68 -7.80
C SER A 191 35.29 12.17 -7.76
N ILE A 192 36.29 12.52 -6.93
CA ILE A 192 36.69 13.92 -6.66
C ILE A 192 37.57 14.50 -7.80
N PRO A 193 37.65 15.84 -7.94
CA PRO A 193 38.46 16.49 -8.98
C PRO A 193 39.93 16.07 -8.99
N GLU A 194 40.52 15.92 -10.18
CA GLU A 194 41.92 15.46 -10.32
C GLU A 194 42.92 16.37 -9.59
N ALA A 195 42.63 17.67 -9.53
CA ALA A 195 43.38 18.71 -8.81
C ALA A 195 43.49 18.46 -7.28
N PHE A 196 42.78 17.47 -6.74
CA PHE A 196 42.95 17.02 -5.36
C PHE A 196 44.15 16.05 -5.32
N ALA A 197 45.27 16.55 -4.82
CA ALA A 197 46.54 15.87 -4.67
C ALA A 197 47.13 16.12 -3.28
N VAL A 198 48.04 15.25 -2.84
CA VAL A 198 48.78 15.40 -1.58
C VAL A 198 49.92 16.41 -1.79
N THR A 199 49.55 17.68 -1.90
CA THR A 199 50.48 18.80 -2.08
C THR A 199 50.59 19.59 -0.77
N GLU A 200 51.80 19.94 -0.34
CA GLU A 200 51.98 20.93 0.73
C GLU A 200 51.58 22.34 0.22
N PRO A 201 50.95 23.20 1.04
CA PRO A 201 50.56 23.00 2.43
C PRO A 201 49.26 22.19 2.59
N LEU A 202 49.05 21.64 3.79
CA LEU A 202 47.86 20.86 4.18
C LEU A 202 46.54 21.54 3.74
N GLN A 203 45.85 20.90 2.80
CA GLN A 203 44.53 21.30 2.32
C GLN A 203 43.46 20.79 3.28
N ASN A 204 42.52 21.66 3.69
CA ASN A 204 41.39 21.27 4.54
C ASN A 204 40.12 21.16 3.69
N TYR A 205 39.65 19.92 3.50
CA TYR A 205 38.37 19.64 2.86
C TYR A 205 37.26 19.71 3.92
N MET A 206 36.32 20.63 3.71
CA MET A 206 35.22 20.91 4.64
C MET A 206 33.88 20.77 3.93
N ALA A 207 32.87 20.32 4.67
CA ALA A 207 31.48 20.32 4.21
C ALA A 207 30.58 20.84 5.33
N CYS A 208 29.49 21.51 4.98
CA CYS A 208 28.55 22.04 5.96
C CYS A 208 27.10 22.09 5.48
N LEU A 209 26.21 22.15 6.46
CA LEU A 209 24.82 22.54 6.28
C LEU A 209 24.33 23.29 7.52
N GLN A 210 23.25 24.04 7.40
CA GLN A 210 22.53 24.64 8.53
C GLN A 210 21.25 23.86 8.81
N VAL A 211 20.93 23.62 10.07
CA VAL A 211 19.67 22.99 10.54
C VAL A 211 18.91 23.95 11.47
N PRO A 212 17.56 23.85 11.61
CA PRO A 212 16.84 24.60 12.63
C PRO A 212 17.28 24.16 14.03
N ALA A 213 17.45 25.10 14.95
CA ALA A 213 17.80 24.85 16.35
C ALA A 213 16.96 25.72 17.29
N ALA A 214 17.15 25.55 18.60
CA ALA A 214 16.28 26.12 19.61
C ALA A 214 16.21 27.66 19.56
N GLY A 215 14.98 28.20 19.60
CA GLY A 215 14.71 29.64 19.60
C GLY A 215 15.01 30.36 18.28
N GLU A 216 14.49 29.83 17.16
CA GLU A 216 14.54 30.41 15.79
C GLU A 216 15.95 30.61 15.18
N LYS A 217 16.99 30.03 15.80
CA LYS A 217 18.37 30.11 15.29
C LYS A 217 18.63 29.00 14.28
N GLU A 218 19.39 29.30 13.22
CA GLU A 218 19.97 28.27 12.35
C GLU A 218 21.35 27.84 12.88
N LEU A 219 21.53 26.55 13.13
CA LEU A 219 22.78 25.96 13.63
C LEU A 219 23.60 25.40 12.45
N PRO A 220 24.81 25.94 12.16
CA PRO A 220 25.69 25.40 11.14
C PRO A 220 26.44 24.15 11.64
N LEU A 221 26.11 22.99 11.09
CA LEU A 221 26.85 21.74 11.28
C LEU A 221 28.02 21.70 10.27
N LEU A 222 29.25 21.63 10.76
CA LEU A 222 30.47 21.82 9.97
C LEU A 222 31.46 20.66 10.14
N PHE A 223 31.57 19.83 9.10
CA PHE A 223 32.52 18.74 8.98
C PHE A 223 33.86 19.28 8.47
N LYS A 224 34.96 18.97 9.18
CA LYS A 224 36.31 19.51 8.94
C LYS A 224 37.31 18.38 8.73
N ASN A 225 38.49 18.71 8.20
CA ASN A 225 39.66 17.83 8.16
C ASN A 225 39.40 16.51 7.41
N GLY A 226 38.66 16.56 6.30
CA GLY A 226 38.43 15.38 5.46
C GLY A 226 39.76 14.77 4.97
N ILE A 227 39.87 13.44 5.06
CA ILE A 227 41.11 12.72 4.76
C ILE A 227 41.11 12.30 3.29
N LEU A 228 42.03 12.84 2.49
CA LEU A 228 42.24 12.42 1.12
C LEU A 228 42.85 11.01 1.08
N LYS A 229 42.07 10.04 0.61
CA LYS A 229 42.53 8.68 0.27
C LYS A 229 42.89 8.64 -1.23
N LEU A 230 44.07 8.11 -1.52
CA LEU A 230 44.46 7.76 -2.89
C LEU A 230 43.75 6.46 -3.33
N ALA A 231 43.80 6.18 -4.64
CA ALA A 231 43.18 4.98 -5.22
C ALA A 231 43.70 3.69 -4.55
N GLY A 232 42.79 2.74 -4.31
CA GLY A 232 43.06 1.53 -3.54
C GLY A 232 41.78 0.79 -3.14
N GLU A 233 41.94 -0.25 -2.33
CA GLU A 233 40.85 -1.17 -1.98
C GLU A 233 39.68 -0.51 -1.21
N LYS A 234 38.52 -1.20 -1.26
CA LYS A 234 37.29 -0.82 -0.56
C LYS A 234 37.52 -0.81 0.95
N GLU A 235 37.03 0.22 1.63
CA GLU A 235 37.07 0.25 3.10
C GLU A 235 36.17 -0.83 3.70
N PRO A 236 36.64 -1.60 4.69
CA PRO A 236 35.86 -2.65 5.32
C PRO A 236 34.64 -2.07 6.04
N LEU A 237 33.55 -2.84 6.02
CA LEU A 237 32.31 -2.54 6.73
C LEU A 237 32.01 -3.69 7.71
N PRO A 238 31.56 -3.41 8.95
CA PRO A 238 31.29 -2.08 9.50
C PRO A 238 32.56 -1.30 9.91
N ARG A 239 32.52 0.03 9.84
CA ARG A 239 33.58 0.93 10.34
C ARG A 239 33.02 2.00 11.30
N PRO A 240 33.77 2.43 12.34
CA PRO A 240 33.23 3.32 13.37
C PRO A 240 33.03 4.75 12.87
N LYS A 241 31.95 5.41 13.32
CA LYS A 241 31.74 6.85 13.14
C LYS A 241 32.65 7.64 14.07
N LYS A 242 32.96 8.89 13.72
CA LYS A 242 33.93 9.74 14.43
C LYS A 242 33.31 11.06 14.90
N TRP A 243 33.83 11.60 16.00
CA TRP A 243 33.50 12.94 16.48
C TRP A 243 34.08 14.03 15.55
N PRO A 244 33.39 15.17 15.35
CA PRO A 244 33.85 16.27 14.48
C PRO A 244 34.89 17.18 15.16
N LEU A 245 35.82 16.60 15.93
CA LEU A 245 36.69 17.30 16.88
C LEU A 245 38.17 17.16 16.54
N ALA A 246 38.94 18.23 16.79
CA ALA A 246 40.36 18.34 16.42
C ALA A 246 41.34 18.20 17.61
N ASN A 247 40.85 18.11 18.85
CA ASN A 247 41.66 18.16 20.07
C ASN A 247 41.98 16.77 20.68
N ILE A 248 41.47 15.68 20.08
CA ILE A 248 41.64 14.33 20.61
C ILE A 248 43.05 13.81 20.26
N VAL A 249 43.76 13.30 21.26
CA VAL A 249 45.21 12.99 21.22
C VAL A 249 45.48 11.50 20.97
N ALA A 250 44.55 10.62 21.35
CA ALA A 250 44.59 9.20 21.00
C ALA A 250 43.72 8.92 19.76
N PRO A 251 44.25 8.39 18.64
CA PRO A 251 43.46 8.16 17.42
C PRO A 251 42.22 7.28 17.62
N GLY A 252 42.28 6.27 18.49
CA GLY A 252 41.11 5.43 18.81
C GLY A 252 39.98 6.17 19.53
N ALA A 253 40.31 7.21 20.31
CA ALA A 253 39.34 8.04 21.01
C ALA A 253 38.55 8.97 20.08
N LEU A 254 38.91 9.10 18.80
CA LEU A 254 38.10 9.81 17.81
C LEU A 254 36.78 9.09 17.50
N SER A 255 36.68 7.78 17.77
CA SER A 255 35.50 6.97 17.47
C SER A 255 34.36 7.20 18.47
N ILE A 256 33.14 7.18 17.96
CA ILE A 256 31.91 7.28 18.74
C ILE A 256 31.54 5.88 19.27
N PRO A 257 31.41 5.68 20.60
CA PRO A 257 31.01 4.39 21.15
C PRO A 257 29.71 3.85 20.55
N ASN A 258 29.72 2.58 20.16
CA ASN A 258 28.56 1.86 19.59
C ASN A 258 27.94 2.46 18.31
N SER A 259 28.61 3.39 17.61
CA SER A 259 28.10 4.00 16.37
C SER A 259 28.97 3.64 15.16
N PHE A 260 28.36 2.96 14.19
CA PHE A 260 29.07 2.38 13.03
C PHE A 260 28.36 2.72 11.71
N ILE A 261 29.15 2.82 10.65
CA ILE A 261 28.72 2.77 9.26
C ILE A 261 28.68 1.30 8.86
N VAL A 262 27.48 0.78 8.58
CA VAL A 262 27.24 -0.65 8.29
C VAL A 262 27.13 -0.93 6.78
N GLY A 263 26.81 0.09 5.98
CA GLY A 263 26.53 -0.04 4.55
C GLY A 263 25.13 -0.58 4.24
N GLY A 264 24.93 -1.01 3.00
CA GLY A 264 23.69 -1.56 2.45
C GLY A 264 23.76 -1.62 0.91
N PRO A 265 22.75 -2.22 0.23
CA PRO A 265 22.61 -2.09 -1.22
C PRO A 265 22.32 -0.62 -1.59
N TYR A 266 22.82 -0.16 -2.74
CA TYR A 266 22.65 1.24 -3.17
C TYR A 266 21.29 1.51 -3.81
N GLU A 267 20.56 0.48 -4.24
CA GLU A 267 19.19 0.59 -4.77
C GLU A 267 18.20 1.07 -3.68
N ASP A 268 18.47 0.71 -2.42
CA ASP A 268 17.73 1.16 -1.23
C ASP A 268 18.09 2.59 -0.76
N GLU A 269 19.01 3.29 -1.43
CA GLU A 269 19.44 4.63 -1.02
C GLU A 269 18.47 5.73 -1.51
N ASP A 270 18.27 6.76 -0.68
CA ASP A 270 17.50 7.97 -1.01
C ASP A 270 18.20 8.93 -1.99
N GLY A 271 19.32 8.48 -2.58
CA GLY A 271 20.19 9.26 -3.43
C GLY A 271 19.73 9.40 -4.88
N GLU A 272 20.52 10.15 -5.65
CA GLU A 272 20.37 10.27 -7.11
C GLU A 272 21.02 9.08 -7.85
N LEU A 273 22.09 8.49 -7.27
CA LEU A 273 22.90 7.42 -7.86
C LEU A 273 22.45 6.03 -7.43
N LYS A 274 21.25 5.62 -7.84
CA LYS A 274 20.60 4.38 -7.35
C LYS A 274 20.07 3.44 -8.43
N LYS A 275 20.20 3.79 -9.71
CA LYS A 275 19.75 2.95 -10.82
C LYS A 275 20.78 1.86 -11.15
N GLU A 276 20.37 0.85 -11.91
CA GLU A 276 21.31 -0.12 -12.48
C GLU A 276 22.40 0.55 -13.36
N GLU A 277 22.08 1.64 -14.08
CA GLU A 277 23.06 2.41 -14.86
C GLU A 277 24.13 3.13 -14.00
N ASP A 278 23.82 3.47 -12.74
CA ASP A 278 24.78 4.06 -11.82
C ASP A 278 25.70 3.00 -11.15
N ARG A 279 25.36 1.70 -11.26
CA ARG A 279 26.02 0.59 -10.53
C ARG A 279 27.51 0.49 -10.82
N GLU A 280 27.88 0.45 -12.10
CA GLU A 280 29.28 0.31 -12.50
C GLU A 280 30.09 1.54 -12.09
N PHE A 281 29.52 2.74 -12.27
CA PHE A 281 30.13 4.00 -11.84
C PHE A 281 30.34 4.04 -10.32
N ARG A 282 29.35 3.60 -9.52
CA ARG A 282 29.45 3.49 -8.05
C ARG A 282 30.58 2.55 -7.64
N ILE A 283 30.69 1.38 -8.26
CA ILE A 283 31.75 0.39 -7.98
C ILE A 283 33.13 0.93 -8.39
N GLN A 284 33.26 1.54 -9.56
CA GLN A 284 34.51 2.16 -10.02
C GLN A 284 34.95 3.29 -9.08
N ALA A 285 34.03 4.17 -8.69
CA ALA A 285 34.30 5.33 -7.84
C ALA A 285 34.80 4.97 -6.44
N GLU A 286 34.46 3.79 -5.89
CA GLU A 286 35.04 3.31 -4.63
C GLU A 286 36.56 3.08 -4.73
N SER A 287 37.06 2.64 -5.89
CA SER A 287 38.49 2.37 -6.14
C SER A 287 39.31 3.62 -6.44
N MET A 288 38.65 4.74 -6.79
CA MET A 288 39.27 6.00 -7.17
C MET A 288 39.71 6.83 -5.94
N LYS A 289 40.32 8.00 -6.19
CA LYS A 289 40.57 8.99 -5.12
C LYS A 289 39.25 9.39 -4.46
N ARG A 290 39.24 9.51 -3.12
CA ARG A 290 38.09 9.92 -2.32
C ARG A 290 38.49 10.76 -1.11
N VAL A 291 37.62 11.63 -0.62
CA VAL A 291 37.80 12.33 0.67
C VAL A 291 36.87 11.69 1.69
N VAL A 292 37.42 11.20 2.80
CA VAL A 292 36.67 10.48 3.85
C VAL A 292 36.63 11.29 5.13
N TRP A 293 35.45 11.44 5.73
CA TRP A 293 35.26 12.00 7.07
C TRP A 293 34.88 10.89 8.07
N ASP A 294 33.85 10.10 7.74
CA ASP A 294 33.10 9.21 8.66
C ASP A 294 32.57 9.93 9.92
N MET A 295 32.30 11.23 9.83
CA MET A 295 31.95 12.05 10.99
C MET A 295 30.45 12.08 11.22
N GLU A 296 30.02 11.86 12.46
CA GLU A 296 28.64 12.08 12.90
C GLU A 296 28.56 13.41 13.69
N SER A 297 27.71 14.33 13.24
CA SER A 297 27.34 15.52 14.01
C SER A 297 25.88 15.41 14.45
N ARG A 298 25.55 16.04 15.58
CA ARG A 298 24.28 15.84 16.30
C ARG A 298 23.70 17.19 16.72
N CYS A 299 22.39 17.28 16.84
CA CYS A 299 21.72 18.45 17.40
C CYS A 299 20.36 18.06 18.00
N TYR A 300 19.90 18.88 18.94
CA TYR A 300 18.59 18.73 19.56
C TYR A 300 17.59 19.67 18.88
N LEU A 301 16.50 19.09 18.38
CA LEU A 301 15.39 19.85 17.79
C LEU A 301 14.32 20.05 18.86
N ASP A 302 14.16 21.30 19.32
CA ASP A 302 12.99 21.66 20.14
C ASP A 302 11.68 21.57 19.31
N PRO A 303 10.50 21.58 19.94
CA PRO A 303 9.24 21.41 19.21
C PRO A 303 9.00 22.45 18.10
N ALA A 304 9.52 23.68 18.26
CA ALA A 304 9.44 24.71 17.24
C ALA A 304 10.40 24.44 16.06
N ALA A 305 11.60 23.96 16.34
CA ALA A 305 12.56 23.51 15.33
C ALA A 305 12.05 22.28 14.55
N VAL A 306 11.34 21.35 15.21
CA VAL A 306 10.68 20.20 14.53
C VAL A 306 9.62 20.68 13.54
N ILE A 307 8.72 21.58 13.96
CA ILE A 307 7.67 22.15 13.08
C ILE A 307 8.30 22.97 11.94
N THR A 308 9.35 23.73 12.23
CA THR A 308 10.09 24.52 11.23
C THR A 308 10.78 23.61 10.20
N LEU A 309 11.37 22.49 10.65
CA LEU A 309 11.97 21.49 9.78
C LEU A 309 10.91 20.83 8.88
N GLN A 310 9.79 20.37 9.45
CA GLN A 310 8.66 19.79 8.70
C GLN A 310 8.19 20.73 7.59
N LYS A 311 7.84 21.98 7.95
CA LYS A 311 7.35 23.00 7.02
C LYS A 311 8.35 23.26 5.89
N ARG A 312 9.63 23.39 6.21
CA ARG A 312 10.66 23.70 5.22
C ARG A 312 10.96 22.54 4.26
N ILE A 313 10.85 21.30 4.73
CA ILE A 313 10.93 20.12 3.85
C ILE A 313 9.75 20.12 2.87
N ALA A 314 8.53 20.42 3.33
CA ALA A 314 7.36 20.54 2.46
C ALA A 314 7.49 21.69 1.43
N GLU A 315 8.03 22.85 1.82
CA GLU A 315 8.19 24.02 0.95
C GLU A 315 9.34 23.90 -0.08
N CYS A 316 10.45 23.22 0.27
CA CYS A 316 11.67 23.21 -0.54
C CYS A 316 12.06 21.84 -1.11
N GLN A 317 11.64 20.74 -0.47
CA GLN A 317 12.06 19.34 -0.71
C GLN A 317 13.57 19.07 -0.49
N TYR A 318 14.44 19.91 -1.05
CA TYR A 318 15.89 19.78 -1.06
C TYR A 318 16.57 20.61 0.03
N TRP A 319 17.57 20.01 0.68
CA TRP A 319 18.46 20.68 1.62
C TRP A 319 19.85 20.88 1.01
N PRO A 320 20.44 22.09 1.08
CA PRO A 320 21.78 22.32 0.55
C PRO A 320 22.84 21.78 1.53
N VAL A 321 23.76 20.98 1.00
CA VAL A 321 25.00 20.59 1.69
C VAL A 321 26.16 21.13 0.87
N GLU A 322 26.84 22.16 1.39
CA GLU A 322 27.94 22.81 0.71
C GLU A 322 29.26 22.09 1.01
N ILE A 323 30.13 21.97 0.01
CA ILE A 323 31.50 21.45 0.14
C ILE A 323 32.50 22.49 -0.36
N CYS A 324 33.61 22.67 0.35
CA CYS A 324 34.70 23.54 -0.10
C CYS A 324 36.08 23.05 0.36
N ARG A 325 37.11 23.65 -0.23
CA ARG A 325 38.52 23.43 0.11
C ARG A 325 39.14 24.73 0.59
N VAL A 326 39.75 24.72 1.79
CA VAL A 326 40.42 25.89 2.37
C VAL A 326 41.87 25.55 2.72
N CYS A 327 42.79 26.45 2.34
CA CYS A 327 44.23 26.28 2.57
C CYS A 327 44.63 26.64 4.02
N ALA A 328 45.42 25.78 4.67
CA ALA A 328 46.00 26.07 5.98
C ALA A 328 47.34 26.82 5.85
N ALA A 329 47.33 28.13 6.08
CA ALA A 329 48.54 28.96 6.01
C ALA A 329 49.51 28.70 7.19
N LEU A 330 50.81 28.54 6.89
CA LEU A 330 51.87 28.45 7.89
C LEU A 330 52.29 29.84 8.41
N PRO A 331 52.58 30.02 9.72
CA PRO A 331 53.07 31.28 10.25
C PRO A 331 54.56 31.50 9.92
N SER A 332 54.84 32.22 8.83
CA SER A 332 56.21 32.55 8.42
C SER A 332 56.88 33.56 9.37
N LYS A 333 58.17 33.34 9.67
CA LYS A 333 58.96 34.24 10.55
C LYS A 333 59.58 35.38 9.74
N ARG A 334 59.02 36.59 9.90
CA ARG A 334 59.60 37.93 9.61
C ARG A 334 60.76 38.02 8.60
N LYS A 335 60.54 38.80 7.55
CA LYS A 335 61.40 39.95 7.23
C LYS A 335 60.54 41.13 6.77
N THR A 336 61.06 42.35 6.86
CA THR A 336 60.27 43.59 6.76
C THR A 336 60.52 44.34 5.45
N SER A 337 59.46 44.57 4.68
CA SER A 337 59.38 45.58 3.61
C SER A 337 57.95 46.15 3.61
N LYS A 338 57.79 47.45 3.29
CA LYS A 338 56.49 48.12 3.22
C LYS A 338 56.01 48.17 1.77
N ALA A 339 54.98 47.40 1.43
CA ALA A 339 54.04 47.65 0.33
C ALA A 339 52.75 46.87 0.63
N ASP A 340 51.63 47.44 0.22
CA ASP A 340 50.25 46.96 0.33
C ASP A 340 49.69 46.44 1.67
N LYS A 341 48.38 46.70 1.81
CA LYS A 341 47.46 46.11 2.79
C LYS A 341 46.09 45.97 2.11
N GLY A 342 46.00 45.01 1.21
CA GLY A 342 44.75 44.39 0.78
C GLY A 342 44.61 43.00 1.42
N ASP A 343 43.41 42.44 1.40
CA ASP A 343 43.08 41.23 2.16
C ASP A 343 43.72 39.95 1.60
N GLU A 344 44.85 39.53 2.17
CA GLU A 344 45.28 38.12 2.16
C GLU A 344 44.46 37.31 3.19
N GLU A 345 43.13 37.36 3.07
CA GLU A 345 42.21 36.50 3.82
C GLU A 345 42.07 35.12 3.16
N LYS A 346 41.62 34.13 3.93
CA LYS A 346 41.57 32.72 3.52
C LYS A 346 40.62 32.50 2.34
N GLN A 347 41.16 32.44 1.12
CA GLN A 347 40.39 32.16 -0.08
C GLN A 347 39.73 30.78 0.02
N ILE A 348 38.39 30.76 -0.13
CA ILE A 348 37.62 29.53 -0.31
C ILE A 348 37.82 29.08 -1.76
N SER A 349 38.24 27.84 -1.94
CA SER A 349 38.48 27.22 -3.26
C SER A 349 37.57 26.01 -3.45
N PHE A 350 37.30 25.63 -4.71
CA PHE A 350 36.47 24.48 -5.07
C PHE A 350 35.13 24.43 -4.30
N HIS A 351 34.27 25.44 -4.50
CA HIS A 351 32.98 25.54 -3.82
C HIS A 351 31.89 24.81 -4.59
N GLY A 352 31.32 23.76 -3.99
CA GLY A 352 30.27 22.92 -4.56
C GLY A 352 29.07 22.77 -3.62
N VAL A 353 27.97 22.22 -4.14
CA VAL A 353 26.75 21.94 -3.38
C VAL A 353 26.09 20.65 -3.85
N ALA A 354 25.68 19.81 -2.90
CA ALA A 354 24.78 18.69 -3.11
C ALA A 354 23.37 19.05 -2.62
N TYR A 355 22.34 18.54 -3.29
CA TYR A 355 20.94 18.79 -2.98
C TYR A 355 20.30 17.53 -2.38
N VAL A 356 20.28 17.42 -1.06
CA VAL A 356 19.74 16.26 -0.34
C VAL A 356 18.22 16.32 -0.33
N ASN A 357 17.53 15.36 -0.96
CA ASN A 357 16.08 15.29 -0.88
C ASN A 357 15.66 14.80 0.52
N MET A 358 15.08 15.71 1.32
CA MET A 358 14.63 15.44 2.69
C MET A 358 13.17 14.96 2.74
N MET A 359 12.44 14.99 1.62
CA MET A 359 11.01 14.64 1.55
C MET A 359 10.66 13.30 2.20
N PRO A 360 11.46 12.21 2.08
CA PRO A 360 11.10 10.93 2.70
C PRO A 360 10.99 10.97 4.23
N LEU A 361 11.57 11.98 4.91
CA LEU A 361 11.43 12.15 6.36
C LEU A 361 10.03 12.63 6.79
N LEU A 362 9.21 13.16 5.88
CA LEU A 362 7.80 13.49 6.12
C LEU A 362 6.87 12.28 6.01
N CYS A 363 7.37 11.14 5.52
CA CYS A 363 6.56 9.94 5.35
C CYS A 363 6.25 9.28 6.72
N PRO A 364 5.00 8.85 6.99
CA PRO A 364 4.61 8.30 8.29
C PRO A 364 5.51 7.16 8.78
N GLY A 365 6.19 7.36 9.90
CA GLY A 365 7.07 6.39 10.54
C GLY A 365 8.53 6.37 10.04
N VAL A 366 8.90 7.11 8.98
CA VAL A 366 10.28 7.16 8.48
C VAL A 366 11.18 7.95 9.44
N LYS A 367 12.30 7.33 9.85
CA LYS A 367 13.26 7.89 10.83
C LYS A 367 14.65 8.18 10.27
N LYS A 368 14.94 7.75 9.05
CA LYS A 368 16.28 7.84 8.46
C LYS A 368 16.15 7.96 6.94
N ILE A 369 17.01 8.78 6.36
CA ILE A 369 17.40 8.68 4.95
C ILE A 369 18.91 8.42 4.85
N ARG A 370 19.36 7.75 3.79
CA ARG A 370 20.78 7.61 3.47
C ARG A 370 20.96 7.49 1.97
N GLY A 371 21.92 8.21 1.40
CA GLY A 371 22.23 7.99 -0.01
C GLY A 371 23.41 8.77 -0.57
N ALA A 372 23.59 8.59 -1.87
CA ALA A 372 24.58 9.22 -2.72
C ALA A 372 23.99 10.40 -3.51
N PHE A 373 24.46 11.61 -3.24
CA PHE A 373 23.95 12.86 -3.82
C PHE A 373 25.04 13.53 -4.66
N ARG A 374 24.76 13.87 -5.94
CA ARG A 374 25.76 14.47 -6.84
C ARG A 374 26.10 15.90 -6.40
N VAL A 375 27.37 16.29 -6.55
CA VAL A 375 27.88 17.63 -6.24
C VAL A 375 27.92 18.47 -7.51
N CYS A 376 27.18 19.58 -7.51
CA CYS A 376 27.26 20.62 -8.54
C CYS A 376 28.22 21.73 -8.12
N ALA A 377 28.70 22.54 -9.07
CA ALA A 377 29.28 23.84 -8.76
C ALA A 377 28.27 24.71 -7.97
N TYR A 378 28.74 25.40 -6.92
CA TYR A 378 27.89 26.33 -6.17
C TYR A 378 27.53 27.56 -7.02
N GLN A 379 26.25 27.95 -6.99
CA GLN A 379 25.66 29.11 -7.67
C GLN A 379 24.45 29.63 -6.86
N ASP A 380 24.49 30.88 -6.39
CA ASP A 380 23.46 31.41 -5.46
C ASP A 380 22.04 31.35 -6.03
N ASN A 381 21.84 31.71 -7.31
CA ASN A 381 20.52 31.65 -7.95
C ASN A 381 19.92 30.24 -7.90
N LYS A 382 20.71 29.21 -8.23
CA LYS A 382 20.27 27.80 -8.28
C LYS A 382 20.00 27.24 -6.89
N VAL A 383 20.77 27.67 -5.89
CA VAL A 383 20.54 27.35 -4.48
C VAL A 383 19.26 28.03 -3.97
N PHE A 384 19.03 29.30 -4.31
CA PHE A 384 17.81 30.03 -3.96
C PHE A 384 16.56 29.41 -4.60
N GLU A 385 16.60 29.10 -5.90
CA GLU A 385 15.50 28.46 -6.61
C GLU A 385 15.06 27.15 -5.93
N LYS A 386 16.01 26.25 -5.63
CA LYS A 386 15.75 24.94 -5.01
C LYS A 386 15.49 24.96 -3.50
N THR A 387 16.09 25.88 -2.74
CA THR A 387 16.14 25.78 -1.25
C THR A 387 15.68 27.04 -0.51
N LYS A 388 15.32 28.09 -1.26
CA LYS A 388 14.92 29.43 -0.80
C LYS A 388 15.94 30.18 0.08
N ARG A 389 17.18 29.67 0.25
CA ARG A 389 18.30 30.42 0.86
C ARG A 389 18.94 31.40 -0.13
N GLN A 390 19.27 32.60 0.37
CA GLN A 390 19.85 33.69 -0.43
C GLN A 390 21.38 33.79 -0.33
N HIS A 391 22.01 33.13 0.64
CA HIS A 391 23.44 33.22 0.96
C HIS A 391 24.05 31.85 1.25
N SER A 392 25.37 31.73 1.04
CA SER A 392 26.15 30.53 1.35
C SER A 392 26.50 30.44 2.83
N VAL A 393 26.38 29.24 3.39
CA VAL A 393 26.73 28.93 4.78
C VAL A 393 28.21 29.23 5.06
N PHE A 394 29.10 29.00 4.09
CA PHE A 394 30.53 29.34 4.21
C PHE A 394 30.83 30.85 4.11
N GLN A 395 29.93 31.66 3.54
CA GLN A 395 30.06 33.12 3.58
C GLN A 395 29.70 33.66 4.97
N ASP A 396 28.59 33.21 5.56
CA ASP A 396 28.16 33.59 6.92
C ASP A 396 29.19 33.16 7.99
N LEU A 397 29.75 31.96 7.85
CA LEU A 397 30.76 31.41 8.76
C LEU A 397 32.13 32.10 8.71
N ARG A 398 32.38 33.00 7.74
CA ARG A 398 33.71 33.59 7.51
C ARG A 398 34.29 34.26 8.76
N GLY A 399 33.46 34.91 9.58
CA GLY A 399 33.86 35.49 10.86
C GLY A 399 34.26 34.46 11.93
N GLN A 400 33.58 33.31 11.99
CA GLN A 400 33.84 32.27 13.01
C GLN A 400 35.10 31.45 12.72
N LEU A 401 35.46 31.29 11.45
CA LEU A 401 36.67 30.61 10.97
C LEU A 401 38.00 31.33 11.35
N SER A 402 37.93 32.40 12.14
CA SER A 402 39.06 33.15 12.70
C SER A 402 39.32 32.86 14.20
N VAL A 403 38.31 32.41 14.97
CA VAL A 403 38.29 32.49 16.44
C VAL A 403 38.84 31.24 17.15
N THR A 404 39.07 30.13 16.45
CA THR A 404 39.63 28.88 17.02
C THR A 404 41.12 28.96 17.35
N ARG A 405 41.50 29.87 18.27
CA ARG A 405 42.80 29.88 18.97
C ARG A 405 42.73 30.60 20.33
N ARG A 406 41.74 30.26 21.16
CA ARG A 406 41.61 30.83 22.52
C ARG A 406 42.58 30.12 23.48
N GLY A 407 43.73 30.72 23.74
CA GLY A 407 44.77 30.15 24.62
C GLY A 407 45.50 31.19 25.47
N SER A 408 45.17 31.24 26.76
CA SER A 408 45.92 31.84 27.88
C SER A 408 46.58 33.22 27.67
N GLY A 409 45.88 34.29 28.05
CA GLY A 409 46.48 35.62 28.33
C GLY A 409 45.64 36.37 29.37
N THR A 410 46.28 36.99 30.36
CA THR A 410 45.64 37.64 31.52
C THR A 410 45.33 39.12 31.28
N SER A 411 44.07 39.58 31.48
CA SER A 411 43.68 40.41 32.65
C SER A 411 42.21 40.86 32.63
N GLU A 412 41.67 41.04 33.83
CA GLU A 412 40.68 42.04 34.31
C GLU A 412 39.51 42.56 33.42
N ILE A 413 38.30 42.21 33.87
CA ILE A 413 37.15 43.10 34.19
C ILE A 413 36.93 44.34 33.30
N GLY A 414 35.84 44.33 32.51
CA GLY A 414 35.26 45.53 31.92
C GLY A 414 33.95 45.25 31.17
N ALA A 415 32.80 45.58 31.76
CA ALA A 415 31.49 45.35 31.15
C ALA A 415 31.04 46.55 30.26
N PRO A 416 30.55 46.32 29.03
CA PRO A 416 29.98 47.37 28.19
C PRO A 416 28.48 47.57 28.47
N LEU A 417 28.11 48.75 28.97
CA LEU A 417 26.72 49.18 29.11
C LEU A 417 26.14 49.69 27.77
N ASN A 418 24.89 49.33 27.48
CA ASN A 418 24.13 49.91 26.38
C ASN A 418 23.80 51.40 26.65
N ARG A 419 24.17 52.29 25.72
CA ARG A 419 23.40 53.53 25.46
C ARG A 419 23.70 54.14 24.09
N ALA A 420 22.63 54.54 23.40
CA ALA A 420 22.67 55.27 22.14
C ALA A 420 22.17 56.73 22.33
N ALA A 421 22.01 57.45 21.20
CA ALA A 421 21.42 58.79 21.03
C ALA A 421 22.44 59.99 20.97
N PRO A 422 22.05 61.20 20.50
CA PRO A 422 22.26 61.54 19.07
C PRO A 422 22.67 63.02 18.79
N ASN A 423 22.84 63.38 17.49
CA ASN A 423 22.59 64.68 16.79
C ASN A 423 23.53 64.82 15.56
N LYS A 424 23.19 65.43 14.39
CA LYS A 424 22.58 66.73 14.02
C LYS A 424 23.52 67.94 14.28
N THR A 425 23.71 68.95 13.40
CA THR A 425 23.04 69.34 12.13
C THR A 425 23.83 70.43 11.34
N GLN A 426 23.57 70.56 10.02
CA GLN A 426 23.65 71.81 9.19
C GLN A 426 25.06 72.46 8.98
N LYS A 427 25.35 73.38 8.04
CA LYS A 427 24.66 74.21 6.99
C LYS A 427 25.76 74.71 5.98
N GLU A 428 25.61 75.44 4.86
CA GLU A 428 24.55 76.03 3.98
C GLU A 428 25.24 76.24 2.57
N ASP A 429 24.71 75.78 1.43
CA ASP A 429 23.81 76.46 0.46
C ASP A 429 24.35 77.82 -0.09
N LYS A 430 24.69 78.00 -1.39
CA LYS A 430 23.83 78.36 -2.57
C LYS A 430 24.71 78.61 -3.85
N GLU A 431 24.24 78.80 -5.10
CA GLU A 431 22.91 79.07 -5.70
C GLU A 431 22.79 78.67 -7.22
N LYS A 432 21.59 78.21 -7.67
CA LYS A 432 20.82 78.43 -8.96
C LYS A 432 21.54 78.57 -10.34
N THR A 433 20.99 78.23 -11.52
CA THR A 433 19.68 77.69 -12.03
C THR A 433 19.90 77.15 -13.48
N THR A 434 19.09 76.28 -14.11
CA THR A 434 17.64 76.35 -14.43
C THR A 434 17.06 74.95 -14.81
N ASN A 435 15.74 74.76 -14.66
CA ASN A 435 14.80 73.85 -15.38
C ASN A 435 15.24 72.39 -15.78
N LYS A 436 14.43 71.33 -15.62
CA LYS A 436 12.95 71.22 -15.47
C LYS A 436 12.57 69.88 -14.77
N LYS A 437 11.29 69.74 -14.38
CA LYS A 437 10.68 68.61 -13.62
C LYS A 437 11.07 67.19 -14.07
N MET A 438 11.20 66.28 -13.10
CA MET A 438 10.99 64.82 -13.25
C MET A 438 9.89 64.33 -12.31
N SER A 439 9.17 63.27 -12.70
CA SER A 439 8.16 62.58 -11.88
C SER A 439 7.95 61.15 -12.36
N HIS A 440 8.13 60.18 -11.45
CA HIS A 440 7.73 58.76 -11.51
C HIS A 440 8.09 57.89 -12.74
N THR A 441 8.80 56.78 -12.46
CA THR A 441 8.75 55.45 -13.12
C THR A 441 8.75 55.35 -14.65
N PRO A 442 9.68 54.55 -15.19
CA PRO A 442 9.23 53.46 -16.08
C PRO A 442 9.87 52.09 -15.79
N LYS A 443 9.31 51.08 -16.45
CA LYS A 443 9.82 49.71 -16.56
C LYS A 443 11.19 49.68 -17.28
N LEU A 444 11.94 48.60 -17.11
CA LEU A 444 13.08 48.26 -17.98
C LEU A 444 12.72 47.02 -18.82
N GLN A 445 13.04 47.10 -20.12
CA GLN A 445 13.00 46.00 -21.09
C GLN A 445 14.44 45.66 -21.49
N LEU A 446 14.66 44.48 -22.09
CA LEU A 446 15.96 44.11 -22.64
C LEU A 446 16.35 45.00 -23.84
N PRO A 447 17.63 45.39 -23.96
CA PRO A 447 18.24 45.79 -25.23
C PRO A 447 19.08 44.63 -25.85
N ASN A 448 19.09 44.54 -27.18
CA ASN A 448 20.01 43.68 -27.95
C ASN A 448 21.03 44.54 -28.69
N GLY A 449 22.33 44.26 -28.52
CA GLY A 449 23.43 44.82 -29.33
C GLY A 449 23.78 46.29 -29.05
N THR A 450 25.02 46.75 -29.27
CA THR A 450 26.20 46.05 -29.80
C THR A 450 27.47 46.77 -29.35
N GLY A 451 28.56 46.03 -29.04
CA GLY A 451 29.92 46.57 -28.98
C GLY A 451 30.53 46.74 -27.58
N GLU A 452 31.52 45.89 -27.30
CA GLU A 452 32.72 46.22 -26.49
C GLU A 452 32.53 46.72 -25.04
N ALA A 453 31.63 46.09 -24.26
CA ALA A 453 31.60 46.23 -22.79
C ALA A 453 31.38 44.89 -22.02
N GLU A 454 31.24 43.76 -22.71
CA GLU A 454 30.90 42.45 -22.13
C GLU A 454 32.14 41.69 -21.63
N ASN A 455 32.76 42.11 -20.51
CA ASN A 455 33.91 41.39 -19.95
C ASN A 455 34.12 41.50 -18.41
N ALA A 456 33.10 41.91 -17.65
CA ALA A 456 33.26 42.24 -16.21
C ALA A 456 32.34 41.48 -15.23
N VAL A 457 31.48 40.58 -15.69
CA VAL A 457 30.46 39.89 -14.84
C VAL A 457 30.59 38.36 -14.85
N HIS A 458 31.37 37.77 -15.77
CA HIS A 458 31.67 36.33 -15.79
C HIS A 458 32.98 36.00 -15.07
N LEU A 459 32.96 36.00 -13.74
CA LEU A 459 33.88 35.18 -12.95
C LEU A 459 33.13 33.94 -12.46
N ASN A 460 32.93 33.00 -13.39
CA ASN A 460 32.27 31.72 -13.08
C ASN A 460 33.12 30.93 -12.07
N ASN A 461 32.44 30.12 -11.23
CA ASN A 461 33.06 29.21 -10.26
C ASN A 461 33.72 28.00 -10.97
N LEU A 462 34.79 28.25 -11.73
CA LEU A 462 35.52 27.28 -12.56
C LEU A 462 36.13 26.13 -11.76
N GLU A 463 36.57 26.39 -10.52
CA GLU A 463 37.03 25.32 -9.63
C GLU A 463 35.87 24.40 -9.19
N GLY A 464 34.70 24.97 -8.89
CA GLY A 464 33.49 24.20 -8.54
C GLY A 464 32.92 23.40 -9.71
N GLN A 465 33.16 23.81 -10.96
CA GLN A 465 32.75 23.06 -12.16
C GLN A 465 33.43 21.68 -12.23
N GLN A 466 34.66 21.56 -11.71
CA GLN A 466 35.40 20.29 -11.73
C GLN A 466 34.72 19.17 -10.91
N TYR A 467 33.87 19.48 -9.92
CA TYR A 467 33.03 18.46 -9.27
C TYR A 467 31.99 17.86 -10.22
N THR A 468 31.45 18.70 -11.12
CA THR A 468 30.43 18.28 -12.09
C THR A 468 31.09 17.45 -13.20
N GLU A 469 32.28 17.87 -13.65
CA GLU A 469 33.10 17.17 -14.64
C GLU A 469 33.61 15.80 -14.13
N ALA A 470 34.04 15.72 -12.87
CA ALA A 470 34.47 14.49 -12.23
C ALA A 470 33.30 13.58 -11.78
N GLY A 471 32.05 14.04 -11.89
CA GLY A 471 30.87 13.29 -11.42
C GLY A 471 30.84 13.09 -9.90
N THR A 472 31.43 14.01 -9.12
CA THR A 472 31.60 13.87 -7.67
C THR A 472 30.27 13.67 -6.95
N PHE A 473 30.24 12.76 -5.96
CA PHE A 473 29.07 12.55 -5.10
C PHE A 473 29.43 12.40 -3.63
N LEU A 474 28.54 12.90 -2.75
CA LEU A 474 28.61 12.72 -1.30
C LEU A 474 27.76 11.53 -0.88
N VAL A 475 28.29 10.65 -0.04
CA VAL A 475 27.51 9.64 0.69
C VAL A 475 27.27 10.12 2.11
N MET A 476 26.01 10.22 2.51
CA MET A 476 25.62 10.64 3.86
C MET A 476 24.33 9.99 4.37
N GLU A 477 24.22 9.89 5.69
CA GLU A 477 23.05 9.42 6.44
C GLU A 477 22.49 10.59 7.28
N ILE A 478 21.17 10.77 7.24
CA ILE A 478 20.43 11.68 8.13
C ILE A 478 19.43 10.84 8.92
N LYS A 479 19.51 10.90 10.25
CA LYS A 479 18.80 10.01 11.17
C LYS A 479 18.16 10.82 12.30
N LEU A 480 16.88 10.57 12.53
CA LEU A 480 16.09 11.11 13.63
C LEU A 480 15.82 10.02 14.68
N HIS A 481 15.60 10.42 15.93
CA HIS A 481 15.19 9.50 17.00
C HIS A 481 13.71 9.09 16.86
N LYS A 482 12.85 10.04 16.50
CA LYS A 482 11.44 9.86 16.14
C LYS A 482 11.21 10.21 14.67
N ALA A 483 10.18 9.65 14.06
CA ALA A 483 9.77 10.10 12.73
C ALA A 483 9.20 11.54 12.82
N LEU A 484 9.31 12.34 11.76
CA LEU A 484 8.68 13.67 11.77
C LEU A 484 7.16 13.57 11.74
N VAL A 485 6.63 12.55 11.05
CA VAL A 485 5.21 12.19 11.08
C VAL A 485 5.10 10.80 11.72
N PRO A 486 4.37 10.62 12.84
CA PRO A 486 4.13 9.30 13.41
C PRO A 486 3.20 8.49 12.51
N ARG A 487 3.48 7.20 12.32
CA ARG A 487 2.52 6.26 11.70
C ARG A 487 1.40 5.95 12.70
N ARG A 488 0.14 5.96 12.26
CA ARG A 488 -1.01 5.55 13.09
C ARG A 488 -0.82 4.10 13.57
N LEU A 489 -1.24 3.80 14.79
CA LEU A 489 -1.11 2.44 15.34
C LEU A 489 -2.24 1.56 14.79
N ARG A 490 -1.95 0.31 14.44
CA ARG A 490 -2.98 -0.63 13.95
C ARG A 490 -4.12 -0.84 14.96
N GLU A 491 -3.83 -0.80 16.26
CA GLU A 491 -4.86 -0.86 17.32
C GLU A 491 -5.84 0.32 17.27
N GLU A 492 -5.39 1.49 16.80
CA GLU A 492 -6.21 2.68 16.59
C GLU A 492 -7.00 2.59 15.28
N LEU A 493 -6.35 2.19 14.18
CA LEU A 493 -7.00 1.96 12.88
C LEU A 493 -8.12 0.91 12.98
N THR A 494 -7.81 -0.29 13.49
CA THR A 494 -8.81 -1.36 13.69
C THR A 494 -9.93 -0.95 14.67
N LYS A 495 -9.68 -0.01 15.59
CA LYS A 495 -10.72 0.57 16.45
C LYS A 495 -11.60 1.56 15.68
N GLN A 496 -11.02 2.41 14.82
CA GLN A 496 -11.75 3.32 13.95
C GLN A 496 -12.60 2.56 12.93
N VAL A 497 -12.06 1.54 12.25
CA VAL A 497 -12.82 0.67 11.33
C VAL A 497 -14.04 0.03 12.02
N LYS A 498 -13.88 -0.46 13.25
CA LYS A 498 -14.99 -0.99 14.08
C LYS A 498 -15.98 0.06 14.60
N GLN A 499 -15.65 1.35 14.52
CA GLN A 499 -16.57 2.45 14.82
C GLN A 499 -17.29 2.94 13.56
N MET A 500 -16.64 2.92 12.40
CA MET A 500 -17.24 3.23 11.09
C MET A 500 -18.24 2.15 10.66
N ILE A 501 -17.95 0.88 10.94
CA ILE A 501 -18.79 -0.27 10.57
C ILE A 501 -19.35 -0.95 11.85
N PRO A 502 -20.41 -0.39 12.46
CA PRO A 502 -21.09 -1.05 13.56
C PRO A 502 -21.80 -2.32 13.06
N PRO A 503 -21.79 -3.43 13.83
CA PRO A 503 -22.49 -4.64 13.43
C PRO A 503 -23.99 -4.37 13.27
N ARG A 504 -24.55 -4.75 12.13
CA ARG A 504 -25.96 -4.49 11.80
C ARG A 504 -26.85 -5.09 12.90
N PRO A 505 -27.76 -4.30 13.52
CA PRO A 505 -28.64 -4.84 14.55
C PRO A 505 -29.47 -5.98 13.95
N PRO A 506 -29.56 -7.14 14.64
CA PRO A 506 -30.21 -8.32 14.08
C PRO A 506 -31.66 -7.97 13.71
N LEU A 507 -32.03 -8.28 12.47
CA LEU A 507 -33.40 -8.06 12.00
C LEU A 507 -34.36 -8.78 12.96
N PRO A 508 -35.39 -8.11 13.49
CA PRO A 508 -36.35 -8.77 14.38
C PRO A 508 -36.97 -9.98 13.63
N PRO A 509 -37.20 -11.13 14.29
CA PRO A 509 -37.46 -12.42 13.64
C PRO A 509 -38.88 -12.54 13.04
N ARG A 510 -39.17 -11.68 12.06
CA ARG A 510 -40.47 -11.42 11.41
C ARG A 510 -41.07 -12.63 10.68
N THR A 511 -40.26 -13.63 10.31
CA THR A 511 -40.71 -14.86 9.64
C THR A 511 -41.28 -15.89 10.60
N SER A 512 -40.77 -15.97 11.83
CA SER A 512 -41.12 -17.03 12.79
C SER A 512 -42.59 -17.01 13.22
N GLY A 513 -43.17 -15.81 13.42
CA GLY A 513 -44.59 -15.64 13.74
C GLY A 513 -45.51 -16.07 12.59
N ALA A 514 -45.13 -15.73 11.35
CA ALA A 514 -45.89 -16.06 10.14
C ALA A 514 -45.86 -17.56 9.83
N GLN A 515 -44.69 -18.21 9.90
CA GLN A 515 -44.57 -19.67 9.72
C GLN A 515 -45.40 -20.41 10.78
N LYS A 516 -45.23 -20.06 12.06
CA LYS A 516 -46.00 -20.67 13.15
C LYS A 516 -47.51 -20.44 13.04
N ALA A 517 -47.96 -19.31 12.48
CA ALA A 517 -49.38 -19.07 12.21
C ALA A 517 -49.96 -20.00 11.13
N VAL A 518 -49.15 -20.40 10.15
CA VAL A 518 -49.51 -21.36 9.10
C VAL A 518 -49.48 -22.79 9.64
N GLU A 519 -48.46 -23.15 10.42
CA GLU A 519 -48.38 -24.44 11.13
C GLU A 519 -49.57 -24.66 12.07
N ASP A 520 -49.94 -23.64 12.86
CA ASP A 520 -51.14 -23.65 13.71
C ASP A 520 -52.40 -23.86 12.86
N TYR A 521 -52.54 -23.17 11.71
CA TYR A 521 -53.67 -23.33 10.81
C TYR A 521 -53.76 -24.74 10.21
N HIS A 522 -52.63 -25.29 9.73
CA HIS A 522 -52.57 -26.66 9.25
C HIS A 522 -52.94 -27.66 10.35
N HIS A 523 -52.49 -27.45 11.60
CA HIS A 523 -52.84 -28.32 12.72
C HIS A 523 -54.35 -28.30 13.01
N HIS A 524 -54.98 -27.13 13.00
CA HIS A 524 -56.45 -27.02 13.14
C HIS A 524 -57.18 -27.66 11.96
N VAL A 525 -56.73 -27.46 10.72
CA VAL A 525 -57.31 -28.12 9.52
C VAL A 525 -57.23 -29.64 9.65
N ARG A 526 -56.06 -30.20 9.99
CA ARG A 526 -55.87 -31.65 10.18
C ARG A 526 -56.75 -32.19 11.33
N SER A 527 -56.83 -31.48 12.45
CA SER A 527 -57.69 -31.85 13.58
C SER A 527 -59.19 -31.84 13.22
N ILE A 528 -59.64 -30.85 12.45
CA ILE A 528 -61.04 -30.74 12.00
C ILE A 528 -61.36 -31.81 10.96
N ALA A 529 -60.44 -32.09 10.03
CA ALA A 529 -60.58 -33.18 9.06
C ALA A 529 -60.73 -34.54 9.77
N ALA A 530 -59.85 -34.85 10.73
CA ALA A 530 -59.95 -36.06 11.54
C ALA A 530 -61.27 -36.14 12.35
N ALA A 531 -61.73 -35.03 12.92
CA ALA A 531 -63.01 -34.99 13.63
C ALA A 531 -64.22 -35.24 12.70
N ILE A 532 -64.20 -34.69 11.48
CA ILE A 532 -65.25 -34.93 10.47
C ILE A 532 -65.20 -36.37 9.95
N LEU A 533 -64.00 -36.94 9.72
CA LEU A 533 -63.84 -38.35 9.33
C LEU A 533 -64.38 -39.32 10.40
N ASN A 534 -64.13 -39.04 11.68
CA ASN A 534 -64.70 -39.80 12.78
C ASN A 534 -66.24 -39.71 12.80
N GLU A 535 -66.82 -38.53 12.59
CA GLU A 535 -68.28 -38.36 12.46
C GLU A 535 -68.84 -39.18 11.29
N CYS A 536 -68.19 -39.13 10.12
CA CYS A 536 -68.55 -39.96 8.96
C CYS A 536 -68.48 -41.46 9.29
N HIS A 537 -67.49 -41.90 10.08
CA HIS A 537 -67.36 -43.30 10.49
C HIS A 537 -68.42 -43.72 11.51
N GLU A 538 -68.85 -42.86 12.44
CA GLU A 538 -69.96 -43.19 13.34
C GLU A 538 -71.31 -43.28 12.62
N LEU A 539 -71.58 -42.36 11.69
CA LEU A 539 -72.85 -42.27 10.97
C LEU A 539 -72.98 -43.27 9.81
N PHE A 540 -71.91 -43.47 9.03
CA PHE A 540 -71.94 -44.28 7.80
C PHE A 540 -71.05 -45.53 7.85
N GLY A 541 -70.08 -45.63 8.77
CA GLY A 541 -69.12 -46.73 8.82
C GLY A 541 -69.69 -48.12 9.15
N LYS A 542 -70.98 -48.21 9.48
CA LYS A 542 -71.73 -49.48 9.62
C LYS A 542 -72.40 -49.92 8.31
N GLN A 543 -72.35 -49.13 7.24
CA GLN A 543 -72.83 -49.46 5.91
C GLN A 543 -71.64 -49.66 4.96
N LEU A 544 -71.09 -50.89 4.97
CA LEU A 544 -70.13 -51.35 3.97
C LEU A 544 -70.83 -52.29 2.96
N PRO A 545 -71.39 -51.77 1.86
CA PRO A 545 -71.67 -52.56 0.67
C PRO A 545 -70.38 -52.84 -0.12
N ASP A 546 -70.35 -53.94 -0.88
CA ASP A 546 -69.21 -54.29 -1.73
C ASP A 546 -68.90 -53.23 -2.80
N GLN A 547 -67.61 -53.12 -3.16
CA GLN A 547 -67.12 -52.13 -4.12
C GLN A 547 -67.63 -52.37 -5.56
N ARG A 548 -68.75 -51.72 -5.93
CA ARG A 548 -68.97 -51.13 -7.27
C ARG A 548 -70.05 -50.03 -7.21
N THR A 549 -69.78 -48.94 -7.94
CA THR A 549 -70.71 -47.82 -8.23
C THR A 549 -71.47 -47.25 -7.03
N THR A 550 -70.80 -46.42 -6.24
CA THR A 550 -71.45 -45.46 -5.34
C THR A 550 -72.13 -44.37 -6.18
N ASP A 551 -73.45 -44.24 -6.12
CA ASP A 551 -74.15 -43.20 -6.88
C ASP A 551 -73.82 -41.79 -6.35
N HIS A 552 -73.66 -40.84 -7.27
CA HIS A 552 -73.42 -39.43 -6.95
C HIS A 552 -74.57 -38.82 -6.13
N GLN A 553 -75.79 -39.36 -6.27
CA GLN A 553 -76.95 -38.96 -5.48
C GLN A 553 -76.87 -39.45 -4.03
N THR A 554 -76.42 -40.69 -3.77
CA THR A 554 -76.20 -41.17 -2.40
C THR A 554 -75.06 -40.44 -1.69
N LEU A 555 -74.01 -40.07 -2.42
CA LEU A 555 -72.93 -39.23 -1.88
C LEU A 555 -73.41 -37.81 -1.54
N GLU A 556 -74.30 -37.22 -2.36
CA GLU A 556 -74.93 -35.94 -2.00
C GLU A 556 -75.86 -36.04 -0.80
N GLU A 557 -76.65 -37.11 -0.68
CA GLU A 557 -77.58 -37.28 0.43
C GLU A 557 -76.85 -37.56 1.76
N GLN A 558 -75.80 -38.40 1.74
CA GLN A 558 -74.86 -38.58 2.87
C GLN A 558 -74.20 -37.24 3.26
N LYS A 559 -73.75 -36.45 2.27
CA LYS A 559 -73.20 -35.11 2.51
C LYS A 559 -74.22 -34.15 3.12
N ARG A 560 -75.49 -34.19 2.71
CA ARG A 560 -76.58 -33.38 3.29
C ARG A 560 -76.85 -33.80 4.73
N GLN A 561 -76.95 -35.11 5.01
CA GLN A 561 -77.16 -35.62 6.36
C GLN A 561 -75.99 -35.24 7.28
N LEU A 562 -74.75 -35.45 6.87
CA LEU A 562 -73.56 -35.03 7.62
C LEU A 562 -73.57 -33.52 7.92
N ASN A 563 -73.92 -32.68 6.93
CA ASN A 563 -74.03 -31.24 7.15
C ASN A 563 -75.18 -30.88 8.11
N PHE A 564 -76.30 -31.60 8.08
CA PHE A 564 -77.40 -31.41 9.03
C PHE A 564 -76.98 -31.77 10.47
N GLU A 565 -76.29 -32.89 10.66
CA GLU A 565 -75.83 -33.35 11.98
C GLU A 565 -74.69 -32.48 12.52
N LEU A 566 -73.72 -32.07 11.70
CA LEU A 566 -72.67 -31.12 12.12
C LEU A 566 -73.22 -29.74 12.50
N ASN A 567 -74.30 -29.26 11.87
CA ASN A 567 -74.95 -28.00 12.23
C ASN A 567 -75.84 -28.13 13.47
N SER A 568 -76.65 -29.18 13.57
CA SER A 568 -77.59 -29.38 14.69
C SER A 568 -76.89 -29.77 16.01
N SER A 569 -75.76 -30.48 15.94
CA SER A 569 -74.89 -30.75 17.10
C SER A 569 -74.03 -29.56 17.53
N GLY A 570 -73.98 -28.47 16.74
CA GLY A 570 -73.11 -27.33 16.96
C GLY A 570 -71.62 -27.56 16.63
N LYS A 571 -71.20 -28.78 16.24
CA LYS A 571 -69.82 -29.12 15.89
C LYS A 571 -69.26 -28.22 14.78
N TYR A 572 -70.07 -27.91 13.77
CA TYR A 572 -69.74 -26.96 12.69
C TYR A 572 -69.36 -25.56 13.21
N PHE A 573 -70.06 -25.06 14.23
CA PHE A 573 -69.76 -23.75 14.82
C PHE A 573 -68.45 -23.77 15.62
N ALA A 574 -68.16 -24.87 16.32
CA ALA A 574 -66.90 -25.06 17.02
C ALA A 574 -65.70 -25.08 16.04
N PHE A 575 -65.79 -25.83 14.95
CA PHE A 575 -64.76 -25.86 13.90
C PHE A 575 -64.54 -24.48 13.25
N LYS A 576 -65.63 -23.73 13.01
CA LYS A 576 -65.57 -22.37 12.46
C LYS A 576 -64.87 -21.39 13.40
N GLU A 577 -65.16 -21.45 14.70
CA GLU A 577 -64.53 -20.58 15.69
C GLU A 577 -63.05 -20.95 15.93
N GLN A 578 -62.69 -22.23 15.85
CA GLN A 578 -61.29 -22.70 15.86
C GLN A 578 -60.48 -22.10 14.70
N LEU A 579 -60.94 -22.28 13.45
CA LEU A 579 -60.24 -21.76 12.26
C LEU A 579 -60.14 -20.23 12.26
N LYS A 580 -61.16 -19.53 12.75
CA LYS A 580 -61.19 -18.05 12.88
C LYS A 580 -59.98 -17.51 13.65
N TYR A 581 -59.57 -18.12 14.76
CA TYR A 581 -58.39 -17.65 15.50
C TYR A 581 -57.09 -17.86 14.72
N ALA A 582 -56.92 -19.00 14.05
CA ALA A 582 -55.76 -19.26 13.19
C ALA A 582 -55.71 -18.31 11.97
N VAL A 583 -56.85 -18.05 11.32
CA VAL A 583 -56.97 -17.10 10.20
C VAL A 583 -56.66 -15.67 10.65
N VAL A 584 -57.20 -15.22 11.79
CA VAL A 584 -56.86 -13.90 12.35
C VAL A 584 -55.37 -13.79 12.70
N LYS A 585 -54.75 -14.89 13.15
CA LYS A 585 -53.30 -14.95 13.36
C LYS A 585 -52.53 -14.82 12.04
N ILE A 586 -52.92 -15.52 10.97
CA ILE A 586 -52.32 -15.38 9.63
C ILE A 586 -52.46 -13.92 9.12
N VAL A 587 -53.64 -13.29 9.26
CA VAL A 587 -53.87 -11.90 8.83
C VAL A 587 -52.97 -10.91 9.58
N ARG A 588 -52.66 -11.17 10.85
CA ARG A 588 -51.76 -10.35 11.67
C ARG A 588 -50.28 -10.62 11.37
N GLU A 589 -49.86 -11.88 11.39
CA GLU A 589 -48.44 -12.27 11.32
C GLU A 589 -47.90 -12.29 9.89
N LYS A 590 -48.67 -12.77 8.90
CA LYS A 590 -48.25 -12.84 7.49
C LYS A 590 -48.58 -11.56 6.73
N TYR A 591 -49.79 -11.03 6.90
CA TYR A 591 -50.29 -9.90 6.11
C TYR A 591 -50.14 -8.53 6.79
N LEU A 592 -49.78 -8.49 8.08
CA LEU A 592 -49.58 -7.26 8.87
C LEU A 592 -50.80 -6.30 8.88
N LYS A 593 -52.00 -6.79 8.53
CA LYS A 593 -53.22 -5.97 8.47
C LYS A 593 -53.84 -5.86 9.87
N THR A 594 -53.42 -4.84 10.61
CA THR A 594 -53.94 -4.48 11.94
C THR A 594 -54.91 -3.29 11.93
N THR A 595 -54.99 -2.56 10.81
CA THR A 595 -55.88 -1.40 10.60
C THR A 595 -57.06 -1.75 9.70
N ALA A 596 -58.08 -0.89 9.68
CA ALA A 596 -59.16 -0.97 8.69
C ALA A 596 -58.66 -0.63 7.28
N PHE A 597 -59.40 -1.07 6.26
CA PHE A 597 -59.15 -0.78 4.85
C PHE A 597 -59.77 0.57 4.46
N GLU A 598 -59.15 1.28 3.52
CA GLU A 598 -59.58 2.63 3.11
C GLU A 598 -60.71 2.60 2.08
N SER A 599 -60.83 1.51 1.30
CA SER A 599 -61.94 1.31 0.37
C SER A 599 -62.51 -0.12 0.43
N GLN A 600 -63.79 -0.24 0.05
CA GLN A 600 -64.48 -1.52 -0.06
C GLN A 600 -63.84 -2.44 -1.12
N GLU A 601 -63.25 -1.86 -2.16
CA GLU A 601 -62.55 -2.59 -3.23
C GLU A 601 -61.24 -3.19 -2.73
N GLN A 602 -60.44 -2.43 -1.97
CA GLN A 602 -59.23 -2.95 -1.29
C GLN A 602 -59.59 -4.13 -0.37
N PHE A 603 -60.70 -4.02 0.37
CA PHE A 603 -61.19 -5.07 1.27
C PHE A 603 -61.62 -6.33 0.51
N GLN A 604 -62.36 -6.20 -0.61
CA GLN A 604 -62.76 -7.36 -1.42
C GLN A 604 -61.59 -8.01 -2.16
N ALA A 605 -60.62 -7.22 -2.65
CA ALA A 605 -59.38 -7.74 -3.22
C ALA A 605 -58.58 -8.57 -2.18
N PHE A 606 -58.39 -8.00 -0.98
CA PHE A 606 -57.72 -8.69 0.13
C PHE A 606 -58.46 -9.96 0.59
N LEU A 607 -59.79 -9.92 0.70
CA LEU A 607 -60.58 -11.12 1.02
C LEU A 607 -60.43 -12.22 -0.03
N SER A 608 -60.34 -11.86 -1.31
CA SER A 608 -60.16 -12.81 -2.42
C SER A 608 -58.76 -13.44 -2.38
N GLU A 609 -57.72 -12.62 -2.18
CA GLU A 609 -56.34 -13.08 -2.01
C GLU A 609 -56.18 -14.00 -0.79
N LEU A 610 -56.74 -13.59 0.35
CA LEU A 610 -56.74 -14.37 1.59
C LEU A 610 -57.51 -15.69 1.43
N TYR A 611 -58.64 -15.70 0.73
CA TYR A 611 -59.41 -16.92 0.46
C TYR A 611 -58.62 -17.92 -0.37
N VAL A 612 -58.01 -17.48 -1.49
CA VAL A 612 -57.16 -18.34 -2.33
C VAL A 612 -56.01 -18.92 -1.50
N TYR A 613 -55.29 -18.07 -0.75
CA TYR A 613 -54.18 -18.53 0.09
C TYR A 613 -54.61 -19.54 1.17
N LEU A 614 -55.74 -19.30 1.85
CA LEU A 614 -56.24 -20.21 2.88
C LEU A 614 -56.74 -21.54 2.31
N MET A 615 -57.27 -21.54 1.09
CA MET A 615 -57.62 -22.75 0.35
C MET A 615 -56.37 -23.54 -0.04
N ASP A 616 -55.33 -22.90 -0.59
CA ASP A 616 -54.07 -23.56 -0.93
C ASP A 616 -53.42 -24.21 0.31
N GLN A 617 -53.36 -23.47 1.43
CA GLN A 617 -52.84 -24.01 2.70
C GLN A 617 -53.71 -25.12 3.29
N MET A 618 -55.03 -25.08 3.08
CA MET A 618 -55.92 -26.17 3.47
C MET A 618 -55.69 -27.42 2.61
N HIS A 619 -55.49 -27.26 1.29
CA HIS A 619 -55.18 -28.38 0.39
C HIS A 619 -53.84 -29.05 0.74
N ILE A 620 -52.81 -28.28 1.08
CA ILE A 620 -51.54 -28.82 1.59
C ILE A 620 -51.77 -29.67 2.84
N ALA A 621 -52.40 -29.10 3.88
CA ALA A 621 -52.63 -29.79 5.15
C ALA A 621 -53.55 -31.02 5.03
N LEU A 622 -54.51 -31.01 4.09
CA LEU A 622 -55.37 -32.17 3.80
C LEU A 622 -54.63 -33.25 3.02
N ASN A 623 -53.79 -32.90 2.03
CA ASN A 623 -53.02 -33.87 1.27
C ASN A 623 -52.02 -34.61 2.18
N GLU A 624 -51.34 -33.90 3.09
CA GLU A 624 -50.47 -34.50 4.11
C GLU A 624 -51.20 -35.49 5.03
N LEU A 625 -52.49 -35.26 5.33
CA LEU A 625 -53.31 -36.15 6.16
C LEU A 625 -53.88 -37.35 5.37
N LEU A 626 -54.00 -37.23 4.05
CA LEU A 626 -54.50 -38.30 3.18
C LEU A 626 -53.41 -39.21 2.60
N PHE A 627 -52.14 -38.78 2.66
CA PHE A 627 -50.99 -39.50 2.11
C PHE A 627 -49.83 -39.58 3.13
N GLU A 628 -49.99 -40.39 4.19
CA GLU A 628 -48.88 -40.70 5.13
C GLU A 628 -47.69 -41.41 4.45
N GLU A 629 -47.91 -42.11 3.32
CA GLU A 629 -46.86 -42.54 2.40
C GLU A 629 -46.83 -41.68 1.13
N ALA A 630 -46.59 -40.37 1.29
CA ALA A 630 -46.07 -39.58 0.19
C ALA A 630 -44.69 -40.14 -0.20
N ALA A 631 -44.56 -40.61 -1.45
CA ALA A 631 -43.25 -40.95 -2.01
C ALA A 631 -42.28 -39.78 -1.82
N PRO A 632 -41.01 -40.03 -1.45
CA PRO A 632 -40.11 -38.98 -0.97
C PRO A 632 -40.04 -37.84 -1.98
N SER A 633 -40.49 -36.65 -1.54
CA SER A 633 -40.49 -35.45 -2.37
C SER A 633 -39.11 -35.29 -2.97
N ALA A 634 -39.02 -35.28 -4.31
CA ALA A 634 -37.76 -35.31 -5.04
C ALA A 634 -36.77 -34.32 -4.40
N PRO A 635 -35.58 -34.78 -3.98
CA PRO A 635 -34.71 -34.01 -3.09
C PRO A 635 -34.48 -32.63 -3.71
N PRO A 636 -34.81 -31.53 -3.01
CA PRO A 636 -34.87 -30.21 -3.61
C PRO A 636 -33.51 -29.90 -4.22
N SER A 637 -33.48 -29.62 -5.53
CA SER A 637 -32.23 -29.55 -6.27
C SER A 637 -31.30 -28.52 -5.64
N GLN A 638 -30.24 -29.01 -4.97
CA GLN A 638 -29.43 -28.19 -4.09
C GLN A 638 -28.39 -27.40 -4.89
N VAL A 639 -28.87 -26.50 -5.77
CA VAL A 639 -28.04 -25.61 -6.60
C VAL A 639 -26.93 -25.01 -5.74
N THR A 640 -25.68 -25.35 -6.06
CA THR A 640 -24.52 -25.01 -5.25
C THR A 640 -24.19 -23.52 -5.36
N GLN A 641 -23.43 -22.97 -4.40
CA GLN A 641 -23.00 -21.56 -4.45
C GLN A 641 -22.25 -21.23 -5.76
N LYS A 642 -21.50 -22.21 -6.32
CA LYS A 642 -20.80 -22.11 -7.61
C LYS A 642 -21.75 -22.12 -8.81
N GLN A 643 -22.78 -22.96 -8.82
CA GLN A 643 -23.81 -22.94 -9.87
C GLN A 643 -24.62 -21.64 -9.85
N LEU A 644 -24.98 -21.12 -8.66
CA LEU A 644 -25.62 -19.81 -8.55
C LEU A 644 -24.70 -18.65 -9.00
N TRP A 645 -23.38 -18.77 -8.82
CA TRP A 645 -22.42 -17.80 -9.37
C TRP A 645 -22.40 -17.84 -10.91
N LEU A 646 -22.34 -19.04 -11.50
CA LEU A 646 -22.45 -19.23 -12.95
C LEU A 646 -23.75 -18.63 -13.52
N PHE A 647 -24.89 -18.88 -12.87
CA PHE A 647 -26.18 -18.32 -13.32
C PHE A 647 -26.23 -16.79 -13.22
N ALA A 648 -25.59 -16.21 -12.19
CA ALA A 648 -25.46 -14.76 -12.07
C ALA A 648 -24.58 -14.18 -13.18
N HIS A 649 -23.46 -14.84 -13.50
CA HIS A 649 -22.54 -14.43 -14.57
C HIS A 649 -23.17 -14.57 -15.96
N GLU A 650 -23.88 -15.68 -16.23
CA GLU A 650 -24.70 -15.86 -17.44
C GLU A 650 -25.71 -14.71 -17.62
N ALA A 651 -26.44 -14.36 -16.56
CA ALA A 651 -27.42 -13.28 -16.59
C ALA A 651 -26.78 -11.90 -16.82
N GLN A 652 -25.60 -11.62 -16.26
CA GLN A 652 -24.81 -10.41 -16.56
C GLN A 652 -24.43 -10.34 -18.04
N VAL A 653 -23.91 -11.44 -18.60
CA VAL A 653 -23.46 -11.55 -20.00
C VAL A 653 -24.62 -11.54 -21.01
N ILE A 654 -25.83 -11.89 -20.57
CA ILE A 654 -27.09 -11.75 -21.31
C ILE A 654 -27.69 -10.33 -21.15
N LYS A 655 -27.15 -9.51 -20.24
CA LYS A 655 -27.64 -8.19 -19.81
C LYS A 655 -29.01 -8.21 -19.11
N ASP A 656 -29.44 -9.36 -18.56
CA ASP A 656 -30.54 -9.42 -17.59
C ASP A 656 -30.02 -9.14 -16.18
N TYR A 657 -29.78 -7.86 -15.91
CA TYR A 657 -29.30 -7.39 -14.61
C TYR A 657 -30.32 -7.63 -13.48
N LYS A 658 -31.61 -7.84 -13.79
CA LYS A 658 -32.62 -8.15 -12.76
C LYS A 658 -32.46 -9.59 -12.28
N LEU A 659 -32.32 -10.52 -13.23
CA LEU A 659 -32.07 -11.93 -12.93
C LEU A 659 -30.69 -12.14 -12.28
N ALA A 660 -29.65 -11.42 -12.74
CA ALA A 660 -28.33 -11.43 -12.10
C ALA A 660 -28.39 -10.98 -10.64
N SER A 661 -29.07 -9.87 -10.34
CA SER A 661 -29.26 -9.37 -8.97
C SER A 661 -30.02 -10.38 -8.10
N LEU A 662 -31.02 -11.07 -8.65
CA LEU A 662 -31.76 -12.12 -7.96
C LEU A 662 -30.86 -13.31 -7.58
N TYR A 663 -30.01 -13.79 -8.49
CA TYR A 663 -29.09 -14.90 -8.19
C TYR A 663 -28.04 -14.51 -7.14
N HIS A 664 -27.46 -13.31 -7.19
CA HIS A 664 -26.56 -12.83 -6.14
C HIS A 664 -27.25 -12.73 -4.78
N GLN A 665 -28.48 -12.22 -4.72
CA GLN A 665 -29.28 -12.18 -3.50
C GLN A 665 -29.62 -13.59 -2.98
N GLN A 666 -29.86 -14.57 -3.87
CA GLN A 666 -30.05 -15.98 -3.49
C GLN A 666 -28.78 -16.62 -2.91
N ARG A 667 -27.59 -16.28 -3.41
CA ARG A 667 -26.30 -16.74 -2.86
C ARG A 667 -26.12 -16.24 -1.42
N ILE A 668 -26.27 -14.94 -1.21
CA ILE A 668 -26.20 -14.29 0.11
C ILE A 668 -27.30 -14.83 1.05
N ALA A 669 -28.51 -15.09 0.55
CA ALA A 669 -29.59 -15.67 1.37
C ALA A 669 -29.32 -17.12 1.79
N LYS A 670 -28.62 -17.90 0.96
CA LYS A 670 -28.20 -19.29 1.25
C LYS A 670 -27.02 -19.36 2.22
N ASP A 671 -26.12 -18.37 2.17
CA ASP A 671 -24.99 -18.25 3.08
C ASP A 671 -24.63 -16.77 3.30
N GLN A 672 -24.96 -16.27 4.49
CA GLN A 672 -24.76 -14.88 4.87
C GLN A 672 -23.34 -14.61 5.39
N TYR A 673 -22.57 -15.67 5.68
CA TYR A 673 -21.23 -15.60 6.28
C TYR A 673 -20.10 -15.77 5.25
N ASN A 674 -20.40 -16.24 4.03
CA ASN A 674 -19.42 -16.26 2.93
C ASN A 674 -19.14 -14.83 2.43
N ILE A 675 -17.92 -14.35 2.69
CA ILE A 675 -17.39 -13.05 2.27
C ILE A 675 -17.38 -12.90 0.74
N GLU A 676 -17.06 -13.96 0.00
CA GLU A 676 -16.99 -13.93 -1.48
C GLU A 676 -18.35 -13.54 -2.09
N CYS A 677 -19.46 -14.03 -1.51
CA CYS A 677 -20.80 -13.72 -2.00
C CYS A 677 -21.18 -12.24 -1.83
N TRP A 678 -20.66 -11.57 -0.79
CA TRP A 678 -20.80 -10.12 -0.62
C TRP A 678 -19.87 -9.33 -1.56
N LEU A 679 -18.65 -9.82 -1.79
CA LEU A 679 -17.70 -9.22 -2.72
C LEU A 679 -18.19 -9.27 -4.17
N ASP A 680 -18.66 -10.43 -4.63
CA ASP A 680 -19.25 -10.61 -5.98
C ASP A 680 -20.44 -9.66 -6.21
N TYR A 681 -21.32 -9.53 -5.20
CA TYR A 681 -22.49 -8.66 -5.34
C TYR A 681 -22.11 -7.18 -5.31
N GLY A 682 -21.08 -6.80 -4.52
CA GLY A 682 -20.52 -5.45 -4.55
C GLY A 682 -19.85 -5.11 -5.89
N ALA A 683 -19.10 -6.04 -6.47
CA ALA A 683 -18.50 -5.90 -7.80
C ALA A 683 -19.57 -5.83 -8.91
N PHE A 684 -20.70 -6.54 -8.77
CA PHE A 684 -21.86 -6.40 -9.64
C PHE A 684 -22.59 -5.05 -9.46
N CYS A 685 -22.71 -4.53 -8.24
CA CYS A 685 -23.25 -3.18 -8.03
C CYS A 685 -22.31 -2.10 -8.62
N LEU A 686 -20.98 -2.27 -8.59
CA LEU A 686 -20.06 -1.38 -9.30
C LEU A 686 -20.24 -1.42 -10.82
N LEU A 687 -20.48 -2.60 -11.41
CA LEU A 687 -20.81 -2.75 -12.83
C LEU A 687 -22.10 -2.00 -13.23
N LEU A 688 -23.04 -1.82 -12.31
CA LEU A 688 -24.28 -1.05 -12.50
C LEU A 688 -24.17 0.43 -12.06
N GLU A 689 -22.96 0.91 -11.74
CA GLU A 689 -22.69 2.23 -11.15
C GLU A 689 -23.40 2.50 -9.80
N GLU A 690 -23.96 1.47 -9.15
CA GLU A 690 -24.64 1.54 -7.86
C GLU A 690 -23.65 1.58 -6.67
N THR A 691 -22.76 2.57 -6.68
CA THR A 691 -21.63 2.72 -5.74
C THR A 691 -22.01 2.65 -4.26
N THR A 692 -23.17 3.18 -3.88
CA THR A 692 -23.67 3.13 -2.49
C THR A 692 -24.00 1.71 -2.04
N LYS A 693 -24.66 0.90 -2.89
CA LYS A 693 -24.95 -0.51 -2.58
C LYS A 693 -23.67 -1.35 -2.59
N ALA A 694 -22.74 -1.06 -3.49
CA ALA A 694 -21.43 -1.70 -3.50
C ALA A 694 -20.70 -1.45 -2.17
N HIS A 695 -20.69 -0.19 -1.70
CA HIS A 695 -20.12 0.17 -0.40
C HIS A 695 -20.81 -0.57 0.76
N GLU A 696 -22.14 -0.62 0.81
CA GLU A 696 -22.88 -1.41 1.82
C GLU A 696 -22.47 -2.90 1.81
N CYS A 697 -22.33 -3.51 0.63
CA CYS A 697 -21.93 -4.91 0.49
C CYS A 697 -20.50 -5.16 0.99
N PHE A 698 -19.55 -4.30 0.62
CA PHE A 698 -18.17 -4.40 1.12
C PHE A 698 -18.07 -4.10 2.63
N GLN A 699 -18.91 -3.20 3.17
CA GLN A 699 -19.03 -3.01 4.62
C GLN A 699 -19.56 -4.27 5.33
N GLN A 700 -20.54 -4.98 4.75
CA GLN A 700 -20.99 -6.27 5.33
C GLN A 700 -19.84 -7.29 5.34
N ALA A 701 -19.04 -7.38 4.27
CA ALA A 701 -17.85 -8.23 4.24
C ALA A 701 -16.82 -7.87 5.34
N LEU A 702 -16.55 -6.58 5.59
CA LEU A 702 -15.72 -6.13 6.73
C LEU A 702 -16.31 -6.47 8.09
N SER A 703 -17.64 -6.50 8.21
CA SER A 703 -18.30 -6.90 9.47
C SER A 703 -18.17 -8.41 9.77
N LEU A 704 -17.85 -9.22 8.76
CA LEU A 704 -17.59 -10.66 8.88
C LEU A 704 -16.11 -10.94 9.22
N ASP A 705 -15.16 -10.36 8.48
CA ASP A 705 -13.74 -10.34 8.86
C ASP A 705 -13.11 -8.94 8.69
N PRO A 706 -12.88 -8.21 9.80
CA PRO A 706 -12.19 -6.92 9.80
C PRO A 706 -10.72 -6.95 9.33
N ASN A 707 -10.12 -8.13 9.10
CA ASN A 707 -8.75 -8.27 8.60
C ASN A 707 -8.68 -8.61 7.11
N HIS A 708 -9.82 -8.79 6.43
CA HIS A 708 -9.81 -9.26 5.05
C HIS A 708 -9.45 -8.15 4.06
N ILE A 709 -8.18 -8.17 3.62
CA ILE A 709 -7.51 -7.13 2.83
C ILE A 709 -8.29 -6.74 1.57
N GLN A 710 -8.80 -7.70 0.80
CA GLN A 710 -9.54 -7.40 -0.43
C GLN A 710 -10.81 -6.57 -0.14
N SER A 711 -11.57 -6.91 0.90
CA SER A 711 -12.74 -6.11 1.29
C SER A 711 -12.35 -4.74 1.84
N LEU A 712 -11.21 -4.60 2.52
CA LEU A 712 -10.72 -3.29 3.01
C LEU A 712 -10.35 -2.37 1.85
N LEU A 713 -9.66 -2.89 0.85
CA LEU A 713 -9.31 -2.15 -0.36
C LEU A 713 -10.55 -1.75 -1.16
N LEU A 714 -11.56 -2.63 -1.27
CA LEU A 714 -12.82 -2.32 -1.96
C LEU A 714 -13.72 -1.35 -1.17
N CYS A 715 -13.70 -1.40 0.16
CA CYS A 715 -14.29 -0.35 1.00
C CYS A 715 -13.58 1.00 0.80
N GLY A 716 -12.24 1.02 0.78
CA GLY A 716 -11.45 2.24 0.55
C GLY A 716 -11.70 2.85 -0.84
N ILE A 717 -11.74 2.02 -1.88
CA ILE A 717 -12.09 2.43 -3.26
C ILE A 717 -13.50 3.02 -3.30
N THR A 718 -14.50 2.36 -2.71
CA THR A 718 -15.88 2.87 -2.73
C THR A 718 -16.07 4.11 -1.87
N ALA A 719 -15.43 4.19 -0.70
CA ALA A 719 -15.40 5.40 0.13
C ALA A 719 -14.78 6.58 -0.64
N ALA A 720 -13.66 6.38 -1.33
CA ALA A 720 -13.04 7.41 -2.17
C ALA A 720 -13.95 7.84 -3.35
N MET A 721 -14.65 6.90 -4.00
CA MET A 721 -15.64 7.21 -5.04
C MET A 721 -16.86 7.99 -4.49
N LEU A 722 -17.19 7.80 -3.21
CA LEU A 722 -18.24 8.53 -2.48
C LEU A 722 -17.72 9.84 -1.83
N GLN A 723 -16.45 10.20 -2.03
CA GLN A 723 -15.77 11.36 -1.42
C GLN A 723 -15.64 11.31 0.13
N HIS A 724 -15.80 10.12 0.72
CA HIS A 724 -15.56 9.85 2.14
C HIS A 724 -14.05 9.71 2.41
N ASN A 725 -13.31 10.80 2.24
CA ASN A 725 -11.85 10.79 2.20
C ASN A 725 -11.19 10.34 3.51
N GLU A 726 -11.75 10.72 4.67
CA GLU A 726 -11.24 10.31 5.98
C GLU A 726 -11.41 8.79 6.21
N GLU A 727 -12.56 8.23 5.82
CA GLU A 727 -12.82 6.79 5.91
C GLU A 727 -11.90 6.00 4.97
N ALA A 728 -11.74 6.48 3.73
CA ALA A 728 -10.87 5.88 2.73
C ALA A 728 -9.40 5.85 3.17
N GLU A 729 -8.87 6.94 3.75
CA GLU A 729 -7.51 7.01 4.26
C GLU A 729 -7.26 5.93 5.34
N VAL A 730 -8.15 5.83 6.33
CA VAL A 730 -8.06 4.84 7.42
C VAL A 730 -8.13 3.39 6.88
N LEU A 731 -8.99 3.13 5.89
CA LEU A 731 -9.14 1.81 5.27
C LEU A 731 -7.90 1.41 4.46
N PHE A 732 -7.30 2.32 3.70
CA PHE A 732 -6.04 2.06 2.98
C PHE A 732 -4.83 1.94 3.93
N GLU A 733 -4.77 2.74 5.00
CA GLU A 733 -3.72 2.60 6.02
C GLU A 733 -3.81 1.26 6.77
N ASP A 734 -4.99 0.78 7.16
CA ASP A 734 -5.11 -0.51 7.85
C ASP A 734 -4.77 -1.67 6.91
N ALA A 735 -5.15 -1.61 5.62
CA ALA A 735 -4.71 -2.58 4.61
C ALA A 735 -3.17 -2.64 4.50
N CYS A 736 -2.49 -1.49 4.45
CA CYS A 736 -1.02 -1.40 4.44
C CYS A 736 -0.36 -1.73 5.81
N CYS A 737 -1.15 -1.86 6.89
CA CYS A 737 -0.73 -2.36 8.20
C CYS A 737 -0.99 -3.87 8.41
N LEU A 738 -1.96 -4.43 7.68
CA LEU A 738 -2.30 -5.85 7.68
C LEU A 738 -1.29 -6.66 6.87
N GLU A 739 -1.06 -6.24 5.63
CA GLU A 739 -0.08 -6.86 4.74
C GLU A 739 0.92 -5.81 4.22
N PRO A 740 2.03 -5.56 4.96
CA PRO A 740 3.08 -4.66 4.49
C PRO A 740 3.72 -5.06 3.16
N SER A 741 3.60 -6.33 2.73
CA SER A 741 4.07 -6.85 1.44
C SER A 741 3.14 -6.59 0.24
N SER A 742 1.96 -6.01 0.47
CA SER A 742 0.92 -5.93 -0.56
C SER A 742 1.15 -4.79 -1.54
N VAL A 743 1.75 -5.10 -2.70
CA VAL A 743 1.99 -4.15 -3.80
C VAL A 743 0.70 -3.43 -4.23
N VAL A 744 -0.43 -4.16 -4.24
CA VAL A 744 -1.74 -3.61 -4.63
C VAL A 744 -2.25 -2.61 -3.59
N ALA A 745 -2.13 -2.89 -2.28
CA ALA A 745 -2.57 -1.97 -1.24
C ALA A 745 -1.81 -0.64 -1.28
N TRP A 746 -0.48 -0.70 -1.38
CA TRP A 746 0.36 0.50 -1.51
C TRP A 746 0.08 1.28 -2.81
N THR A 747 -0.16 0.60 -3.93
CA THR A 747 -0.47 1.27 -5.20
C THR A 747 -1.84 1.94 -5.16
N LEU A 748 -2.87 1.29 -4.59
CA LEU A 748 -4.19 1.89 -4.41
C LEU A 748 -4.14 3.07 -3.43
N SER A 749 -3.37 2.96 -2.35
CA SER A 749 -3.11 4.08 -1.43
C SER A 749 -2.43 5.26 -2.14
N GLY A 750 -1.48 5.01 -3.05
CA GLY A 750 -0.87 6.06 -3.88
C GLY A 750 -1.87 6.75 -4.83
N LEU A 751 -2.70 5.97 -5.53
CA LEU A 751 -3.76 6.48 -6.40
C LEU A 751 -4.84 7.26 -5.61
N PHE A 752 -5.08 6.90 -4.35
CA PHE A 752 -5.94 7.64 -3.43
C PHE A 752 -5.30 8.96 -2.98
N TYR A 753 -4.03 8.98 -2.57
CA TYR A 753 -3.37 10.24 -2.18
C TYR A 753 -3.22 11.21 -3.36
N GLU A 754 -3.06 10.70 -4.59
CA GLU A 754 -3.16 11.52 -5.81
C GLU A 754 -4.57 12.13 -6.00
N LEU A 755 -5.65 11.39 -5.68
CA LEU A 755 -7.02 11.93 -5.68
C LEU A 755 -7.23 13.07 -4.65
N GLN A 756 -6.33 13.22 -3.67
CA GLN A 756 -6.34 14.29 -2.66
C GLN A 756 -5.30 15.39 -2.93
N ASP A 757 -4.69 15.44 -4.13
CA ASP A 757 -3.54 16.30 -4.49
C ASP A 757 -2.29 16.12 -3.59
N ASN A 758 -2.26 15.07 -2.75
CA ASN A 758 -1.19 14.81 -1.78
C ASN A 758 -0.05 14.00 -2.41
N ASN A 759 0.67 14.69 -3.29
CA ASN A 759 1.80 14.17 -4.05
C ASN A 759 2.90 13.51 -3.17
N ILE A 760 3.05 13.96 -1.91
CA ILE A 760 4.08 13.45 -0.99
C ILE A 760 3.77 12.02 -0.55
N GLN A 761 2.54 11.76 -0.09
CA GLN A 761 2.12 10.42 0.30
C GLN A 761 1.91 9.52 -0.93
N ALA A 762 1.51 10.09 -2.08
CA ALA A 762 1.41 9.35 -3.33
C ALA A 762 2.78 8.81 -3.82
N GLU A 763 3.81 9.67 -3.91
CA GLU A 763 5.15 9.24 -4.36
C GLU A 763 5.75 8.20 -3.40
N MET A 764 5.54 8.35 -2.09
CA MET A 764 5.97 7.37 -1.08
C MET A 764 5.29 6.01 -1.26
N ALA A 765 3.96 5.99 -1.42
CA ALA A 765 3.22 4.74 -1.56
C ALA A 765 3.59 3.99 -2.86
N PHE A 766 3.77 4.71 -3.98
CA PHE A 766 4.31 4.13 -5.21
C PHE A 766 5.76 3.65 -5.08
N ARG A 767 6.61 4.37 -4.33
CA ARG A 767 8.00 3.97 -4.07
C ARG A 767 8.08 2.66 -3.28
N GLU A 768 7.28 2.53 -2.21
CA GLU A 768 7.23 1.29 -1.41
C GLU A 768 6.62 0.14 -2.23
N ALA A 769 5.55 0.38 -2.99
CA ALA A 769 4.99 -0.60 -3.92
C ALA A 769 6.04 -1.13 -4.93
N LYS A 770 6.85 -0.24 -5.52
CA LYS A 770 7.93 -0.64 -6.46
C LYS A 770 9.02 -1.45 -5.76
N LYS A 771 9.44 -1.05 -4.55
CA LYS A 771 10.42 -1.78 -3.74
C LYS A 771 9.93 -3.19 -3.39
N LEU A 772 8.67 -3.32 -2.99
CA LEU A 772 8.04 -4.61 -2.67
C LEU A 772 7.93 -5.51 -3.91
N LEU A 773 7.55 -4.95 -5.06
CA LEU A 773 7.53 -5.66 -6.34
C LEU A 773 8.93 -6.14 -6.76
N GLN A 774 9.96 -5.30 -6.62
CA GLN A 774 11.35 -5.68 -6.88
C GLN A 774 11.81 -6.80 -5.93
N ALA A 775 11.42 -6.76 -4.66
CA ALA A 775 11.71 -7.83 -3.70
C ALA A 775 10.95 -9.15 -4.02
N GLN A 776 9.72 -9.08 -4.53
CA GLN A 776 8.98 -10.25 -5.04
C GLN A 776 9.71 -10.87 -6.24
N LEU A 777 9.99 -10.06 -7.28
CA LEU A 777 10.67 -10.51 -8.49
C LEU A 777 12.09 -11.05 -8.21
N ALA A 778 12.82 -10.44 -7.28
CA ALA A 778 14.14 -10.93 -6.84
C ALA A 778 14.03 -12.28 -6.10
N LYS A 779 12.99 -12.46 -5.27
CA LYS A 779 12.71 -13.74 -4.61
C LYS A 779 12.34 -14.82 -5.61
N GLU A 780 11.45 -14.53 -6.56
CA GLU A 780 11.03 -15.43 -7.63
C GLU A 780 12.24 -15.87 -8.48
N ARG A 781 13.10 -14.93 -8.91
CA ARG A 781 14.37 -15.22 -9.61
C ARG A 781 15.41 -15.96 -8.76
N SER A 782 15.23 -16.05 -7.45
CA SER A 782 16.15 -16.74 -6.53
C SER A 782 15.74 -18.18 -6.18
N ILE A 783 14.55 -18.62 -6.61
CA ILE A 783 14.12 -20.01 -6.52
C ILE A 783 14.83 -20.77 -7.65
N PRO A 784 15.71 -21.75 -7.37
CA PRO A 784 16.37 -22.50 -8.42
C PRO A 784 15.39 -23.44 -9.14
N GLU A 785 15.68 -23.73 -10.41
CA GLU A 785 15.02 -24.77 -11.22
C GLU A 785 15.39 -26.18 -10.69
N ALA A 786 14.90 -26.50 -9.50
CA ALA A 786 15.20 -27.73 -8.75
C ALA A 786 13.92 -28.46 -8.28
N ALA A 787 12.78 -28.17 -8.91
CA ALA A 787 11.48 -28.80 -8.65
C ALA A 787 10.99 -29.71 -9.81
N GLU A 788 11.70 -29.75 -10.94
CA GLU A 788 11.57 -30.85 -11.91
C GLU A 788 12.64 -31.91 -11.60
N GLY A 789 12.24 -33.04 -11.01
CA GLY A 789 13.09 -34.24 -11.01
C GLY A 789 13.54 -34.83 -9.67
N GLU A 790 12.76 -34.76 -8.59
CA GLU A 790 12.85 -35.78 -7.54
C GLU A 790 11.46 -36.23 -7.05
N GLY A 791 11.20 -37.54 -7.11
CA GLY A 791 9.86 -38.10 -6.89
C GLY A 791 9.70 -38.69 -5.49
N GLU A 792 8.83 -38.10 -4.67
CA GLU A 792 8.41 -38.73 -3.41
C GLU A 792 7.63 -40.02 -3.68
N LYS A 793 8.04 -41.10 -3.02
CA LYS A 793 7.43 -42.41 -3.15
C LYS A 793 6.25 -42.56 -2.20
N VAL A 794 5.05 -42.63 -2.75
CA VAL A 794 3.91 -43.26 -2.06
C VAL A 794 4.25 -44.76 -1.84
N PRO A 795 4.11 -45.31 -0.62
CA PRO A 795 4.30 -46.74 -0.38
C PRO A 795 3.16 -47.59 -0.98
N ASP A 796 3.49 -48.82 -1.37
CA ASP A 796 2.70 -49.70 -2.25
C ASP A 796 1.40 -50.25 -1.61
N GLY A 797 0.43 -50.64 -2.47
CA GLY A 797 -0.94 -51.03 -2.09
C GLY A 797 -1.64 -52.10 -2.94
N SER A 798 -1.09 -52.55 -4.08
CA SER A 798 -1.59 -53.68 -4.92
C SER A 798 -2.99 -53.52 -5.59
N ALA A 799 -3.36 -54.20 -6.70
CA ALA A 799 -2.70 -55.23 -7.51
C ALA A 799 -3.17 -55.18 -8.99
N ASP A 800 -2.37 -55.78 -9.92
CA ASP A 800 -2.72 -56.39 -11.23
C ASP A 800 -3.74 -55.74 -12.20
N LYS A 801 -3.60 -55.70 -13.54
CA LYS A 801 -2.62 -56.07 -14.60
C LYS A 801 -3.48 -56.31 -15.87
N LEU A 802 -3.17 -55.72 -17.04
CA LEU A 802 -2.74 -56.46 -18.26
C LEU A 802 -2.47 -55.56 -19.50
N THR A 803 -1.31 -55.79 -20.16
CA THR A 803 -1.00 -55.70 -21.62
C THR A 803 -1.50 -54.51 -22.48
N LYS A 804 -0.57 -53.70 -23.06
CA LYS A 804 0.02 -53.78 -24.44
C LYS A 804 -0.95 -53.38 -25.59
N VAL A 805 -0.55 -52.78 -26.73
CA VAL A 805 0.74 -52.64 -27.46
C VAL A 805 0.90 -51.19 -27.98
N ALA A 806 2.11 -50.76 -28.35
CA ALA A 806 2.37 -49.55 -29.15
C ALA A 806 3.35 -49.84 -30.31
N GLU A 807 3.19 -49.17 -31.46
CA GLU A 807 4.21 -48.96 -32.52
C GLU A 807 3.92 -47.65 -33.30
N PRO A 808 4.88 -47.08 -34.06
CA PRO A 808 4.92 -45.63 -34.34
C PRO A 808 4.58 -45.19 -35.78
N ALA A 809 4.49 -43.87 -35.98
CA ALA A 809 4.20 -43.22 -37.26
C ALA A 809 5.46 -42.83 -38.07
N PRO A 810 5.37 -42.73 -39.42
CA PRO A 810 6.42 -42.19 -40.29
C PRO A 810 6.24 -40.67 -40.55
N ALA A 811 7.34 -39.98 -40.86
CA ALA A 811 7.35 -38.57 -41.26
C ALA A 811 7.45 -38.38 -42.79
N CYS A 812 6.96 -37.25 -43.31
CA CYS A 812 7.16 -36.81 -44.70
C CYS A 812 7.58 -35.33 -44.78
N VAL A 813 8.23 -34.96 -45.89
CA VAL A 813 8.92 -33.69 -46.13
C VAL A 813 8.24 -32.91 -47.26
N ALA A 814 8.30 -31.57 -47.21
CA ALA A 814 7.88 -30.68 -48.30
C ALA A 814 9.07 -29.85 -48.86
N PRO A 815 9.07 -29.45 -50.15
CA PRO A 815 10.26 -28.95 -50.85
C PRO A 815 10.39 -27.41 -50.89
N LYS A 816 11.51 -26.93 -51.44
CA LYS A 816 11.82 -25.51 -51.74
C LYS A 816 11.75 -25.22 -53.25
N GLU A 817 11.41 -23.98 -53.61
CA GLU A 817 11.83 -23.32 -54.85
C GLU A 817 12.23 -21.86 -54.56
N GLU A 818 13.04 -21.23 -55.43
CA GLU A 818 13.57 -19.87 -55.28
C GLU A 818 13.24 -19.01 -56.51
N VAL A 819 12.79 -17.75 -56.31
CA VAL A 819 12.77 -16.68 -57.32
C VAL A 819 13.14 -15.33 -56.67
N THR A 820 13.68 -14.40 -57.47
CA THR A 820 14.43 -13.20 -57.07
C THR A 820 13.62 -11.98 -56.59
N ALA A 821 14.25 -11.13 -55.77
CA ALA A 821 13.77 -9.79 -55.35
C ALA A 821 14.04 -8.69 -56.40
N PRO A 822 13.56 -7.43 -56.18
CA PRO A 822 14.49 -6.43 -55.59
C PRO A 822 13.90 -5.36 -54.62
N GLU A 823 14.80 -4.88 -53.75
CA GLU A 823 14.96 -3.53 -53.13
C GLU A 823 13.97 -2.85 -52.15
N ALA A 824 14.58 -2.40 -51.03
CA ALA A 824 14.45 -1.10 -50.34
C ALA A 824 13.33 -0.80 -49.31
N ALA A 825 13.53 -1.25 -48.06
CA ALA A 825 13.12 -0.58 -46.82
C ALA A 825 14.05 -1.01 -45.64
N PRO A 826 14.22 -0.21 -44.55
CA PRO A 826 15.19 -0.51 -43.50
C PRO A 826 14.76 -1.64 -42.55
N LYS A 827 15.74 -2.33 -41.97
CA LYS A 827 15.53 -3.46 -41.04
C LYS A 827 15.08 -3.01 -39.65
N ALA A 828 14.02 -3.61 -39.14
CA ALA A 828 13.81 -3.74 -37.69
C ALA A 828 14.79 -4.78 -37.10
N PRO A 829 15.17 -4.68 -35.81
CA PRO A 829 15.92 -5.74 -35.13
C PRO A 829 15.06 -7.00 -34.98
N SER A 830 15.68 -8.18 -35.11
CA SER A 830 15.02 -9.47 -34.87
C SER A 830 14.80 -9.70 -33.36
N PRO A 831 13.66 -10.30 -32.95
CA PRO A 831 13.45 -10.66 -31.55
C PRO A 831 14.48 -11.70 -31.10
N ALA A 832 15.18 -11.41 -30.00
CA ALA A 832 16.07 -12.37 -29.37
C ALA A 832 15.24 -13.41 -28.61
N SER A 833 15.48 -14.70 -28.86
CA SER A 833 14.73 -15.78 -28.23
C SER A 833 15.07 -15.91 -26.74
N GLY A 834 14.16 -15.46 -25.89
CA GLY A 834 14.19 -15.74 -24.45
C GLY A 834 12.78 -15.67 -23.89
N LEU A 835 12.33 -16.74 -23.20
CA LEU A 835 11.07 -16.70 -22.44
C LEU A 835 11.29 -15.91 -21.14
N GLY A 836 11.21 -14.59 -21.25
CA GLY A 836 10.93 -13.71 -20.11
C GLY A 836 9.46 -13.35 -20.13
N GLN A 837 8.75 -13.58 -19.02
CA GLN A 837 7.45 -12.94 -18.81
C GLN A 837 7.61 -11.41 -18.90
N PRO A 838 6.65 -10.67 -19.48
CA PRO A 838 6.73 -9.22 -19.54
C PRO A 838 6.80 -8.64 -18.11
N PRO A 839 7.56 -7.56 -17.88
CA PRO A 839 7.74 -7.01 -16.54
C PRO A 839 6.42 -6.43 -16.00
N CYS A 840 5.69 -7.22 -15.20
CA CYS A 840 4.43 -6.79 -14.61
C CYS A 840 4.69 -5.69 -13.56
N THR A 841 4.20 -4.48 -13.84
CA THR A 841 4.41 -3.28 -13.01
C THR A 841 3.47 -3.26 -11.80
N ILE A 842 3.71 -2.31 -10.88
CA ILE A 842 2.81 -2.06 -9.74
C ILE A 842 1.40 -1.69 -10.20
N PHE A 843 1.29 -1.00 -11.35
CA PHE A 843 0.02 -0.55 -11.89
C PHE A 843 -0.72 -1.69 -12.58
N MET A 844 -0.04 -2.56 -13.34
CA MET A 844 -0.69 -3.72 -13.96
C MET A 844 -1.19 -4.75 -12.94
N LYS A 845 -0.41 -5.10 -11.90
CA LYS A 845 -0.90 -5.93 -10.77
C LYS A 845 -2.15 -5.31 -10.10
N THR A 846 -2.25 -3.98 -10.09
CA THR A 846 -3.39 -3.25 -9.51
C THR A 846 -4.58 -3.17 -10.48
N VAL A 847 -4.35 -3.07 -11.79
CA VAL A 847 -5.39 -3.16 -12.84
C VAL A 847 -6.07 -4.53 -12.81
N GLU A 848 -5.31 -5.62 -12.71
CA GLU A 848 -5.85 -6.99 -12.62
C GLU A 848 -6.83 -7.14 -11.44
N PHE A 849 -6.48 -6.61 -10.26
CA PHE A 849 -7.35 -6.56 -9.09
C PHE A 849 -8.61 -5.70 -9.32
N LEU A 850 -8.42 -4.48 -9.87
CA LEU A 850 -9.50 -3.52 -10.08
C LEU A 850 -10.51 -3.97 -11.14
N MET A 851 -10.05 -4.68 -12.19
CA MET A 851 -10.93 -5.23 -13.23
C MET A 851 -11.83 -6.32 -12.67
N LYS A 852 -11.30 -7.24 -11.84
CA LYS A 852 -12.09 -8.27 -11.15
C LYS A 852 -13.14 -7.71 -10.17
N ALA A 853 -12.99 -6.46 -9.78
CA ALA A 853 -13.94 -5.72 -8.95
C ALA A 853 -14.86 -4.75 -9.73
N ASN A 854 -14.74 -4.65 -11.07
CA ASN A 854 -15.41 -3.63 -11.91
C ASN A 854 -15.16 -2.17 -11.46
N ALA A 855 -14.01 -1.89 -10.84
CA ALA A 855 -13.67 -0.57 -10.28
C ALA A 855 -13.13 0.41 -11.36
N VAL A 856 -13.89 0.57 -12.44
CA VAL A 856 -13.47 1.18 -13.72
C VAL A 856 -12.80 2.56 -13.60
N GLN A 857 -13.21 3.40 -12.64
CA GLN A 857 -12.60 4.73 -12.41
C GLN A 857 -11.13 4.63 -11.97
N PHE A 858 -10.82 3.71 -11.06
CA PHE A 858 -9.44 3.48 -10.61
C PHE A 858 -8.62 2.75 -11.68
N VAL A 859 -9.24 1.88 -12.49
CA VAL A 859 -8.57 1.23 -13.64
C VAL A 859 -7.99 2.29 -14.59
N HIS A 860 -8.79 3.29 -14.99
CA HIS A 860 -8.33 4.34 -15.89
C HIS A 860 -7.15 5.15 -15.32
N LYS A 861 -7.11 5.36 -14.00
CA LYS A 861 -5.97 6.03 -13.34
C LYS A 861 -4.72 5.15 -13.31
N ALA A 862 -4.84 3.86 -12.98
CA ALA A 862 -3.72 2.93 -13.01
C ALA A 862 -3.15 2.76 -14.43
N LEU A 863 -4.01 2.64 -15.46
CA LEU A 863 -3.60 2.60 -16.87
C LEU A 863 -2.92 3.92 -17.32
N ALA A 864 -3.37 5.08 -16.83
CA ALA A 864 -2.71 6.35 -17.12
C ALA A 864 -1.30 6.44 -16.52
N HIS A 865 -1.11 5.93 -15.29
CA HIS A 865 0.22 5.81 -14.67
C HIS A 865 1.13 4.80 -15.37
N GLU A 866 0.57 3.71 -15.89
CA GLU A 866 1.34 2.74 -16.68
C GLU A 866 1.97 3.41 -17.91
N LEU A 867 1.19 4.16 -18.71
CA LEU A 867 1.71 4.91 -19.86
C LEU A 867 2.77 5.97 -19.51
N LEU A 868 2.81 6.44 -18.26
CA LEU A 868 3.78 7.42 -17.77
C LEU A 868 5.01 6.75 -17.12
N SER A 869 4.98 5.44 -16.91
CA SER A 869 6.07 4.68 -16.30
C SER A 869 7.19 4.44 -17.30
N LEU A 870 8.42 4.87 -16.97
CA LEU A 870 9.62 4.58 -17.78
C LEU A 870 9.91 3.07 -17.92
N GLU A 871 9.29 2.24 -17.09
CA GLU A 871 9.39 0.77 -17.09
C GLU A 871 8.16 0.10 -17.76
N GLY A 872 7.07 0.85 -17.95
CA GLY A 872 5.76 0.34 -18.40
C GLY A 872 5.43 0.78 -19.83
N GLY A 873 5.83 -0.01 -20.82
CA GLY A 873 5.25 0.11 -22.17
C GLY A 873 3.80 -0.41 -22.18
N PRO A 874 2.96 0.00 -23.13
CA PRO A 874 1.60 -0.54 -23.27
C PRO A 874 1.68 -2.04 -23.64
N SER A 875 1.53 -2.90 -22.63
CA SER A 875 1.62 -4.35 -22.71
C SER A 875 0.37 -5.00 -23.31
N SER A 876 0.43 -6.31 -23.60
CA SER A 876 -0.76 -7.07 -24.01
C SER A 876 -1.88 -7.00 -22.95
N GLY A 877 -1.52 -7.09 -21.66
CA GLY A 877 -2.44 -6.90 -20.54
C GLY A 877 -3.02 -5.48 -20.44
N TYR A 878 -2.22 -4.44 -20.71
CA TYR A 878 -2.69 -3.05 -20.78
C TYR A 878 -3.79 -2.88 -21.83
N TYR A 879 -3.57 -3.39 -23.05
CA TYR A 879 -4.56 -3.30 -24.12
C TYR A 879 -5.79 -4.17 -23.88
N LEU A 880 -5.63 -5.34 -23.23
CA LEU A 880 -6.73 -6.22 -22.85
C LEU A 880 -7.66 -5.55 -21.81
N ALA A 881 -7.10 -4.98 -20.74
CA ALA A 881 -7.87 -4.24 -19.74
C ALA A 881 -8.55 -3.00 -20.34
N LEU A 882 -7.84 -2.25 -21.20
CA LEU A 882 -8.40 -1.11 -21.92
C LEU A 882 -9.57 -1.53 -22.83
N ALA A 883 -9.43 -2.61 -23.59
CA ALA A 883 -10.50 -3.18 -24.42
C ALA A 883 -11.73 -3.57 -23.58
N GLN A 884 -11.54 -4.25 -22.45
CA GLN A 884 -12.62 -4.58 -21.52
C GLN A 884 -13.31 -3.30 -20.99
N THR A 885 -12.59 -2.24 -20.64
CA THR A 885 -13.24 -0.98 -20.23
C THR A 885 -13.99 -0.26 -21.36
N TYR A 886 -13.57 -0.39 -22.63
CA TYR A 886 -14.33 0.10 -23.78
C TYR A 886 -15.56 -0.77 -24.07
N LEU A 887 -15.47 -2.09 -23.85
CA LEU A 887 -16.60 -3.01 -23.97
C LEU A 887 -17.71 -2.67 -22.97
N LEU A 888 -17.36 -2.35 -21.72
CA LEU A 888 -18.29 -1.88 -20.69
C LEU A 888 -18.97 -0.54 -21.06
N LYS A 889 -18.28 0.33 -21.80
CA LYS A 889 -18.83 1.60 -22.34
C LYS A 889 -19.56 1.44 -23.69
N GLU A 890 -19.67 0.22 -24.20
CA GLU A 890 -20.19 -0.11 -25.54
C GLU A 890 -19.43 0.57 -26.71
N GLU A 891 -18.19 1.02 -26.49
CA GLU A 891 -17.32 1.67 -27.50
C GLU A 891 -16.62 0.63 -28.41
N LEU A 892 -17.42 -0.12 -29.17
CA LEU A 892 -16.99 -1.32 -29.91
C LEU A 892 -15.85 -1.11 -30.94
N SER A 893 -15.62 0.10 -31.45
CA SER A 893 -14.54 0.40 -32.39
C SER A 893 -13.18 0.50 -31.69
N LYS A 894 -13.09 1.27 -30.60
CA LYS A 894 -11.86 1.38 -29.81
C LYS A 894 -11.48 0.05 -29.14
N CYS A 895 -12.48 -0.75 -28.76
CA CYS A 895 -12.29 -2.11 -28.28
C CYS A 895 -11.59 -2.99 -29.33
N GLU A 896 -11.98 -2.89 -30.60
CA GLU A 896 -11.35 -3.61 -31.71
C GLU A 896 -9.92 -3.13 -31.97
N GLU A 897 -9.69 -1.81 -31.99
CA GLU A 897 -8.35 -1.23 -32.13
C GLU A 897 -7.40 -1.75 -31.03
N CYS A 898 -7.85 -1.73 -29.76
CA CYS A 898 -7.07 -2.22 -28.62
C CYS A 898 -6.77 -3.72 -28.72
N LEU A 899 -7.76 -4.55 -29.07
CA LEU A 899 -7.54 -6.00 -29.24
C LEU A 899 -6.65 -6.32 -30.44
N CYS A 900 -6.68 -5.51 -31.50
CA CYS A 900 -5.76 -5.66 -32.64
C CYS A 900 -4.30 -5.39 -32.24
N GLU A 901 -4.02 -4.37 -31.42
CA GLU A 901 -2.67 -4.15 -30.89
C GLU A 901 -2.28 -5.21 -29.85
N ALA A 902 -3.20 -5.66 -29.00
CA ALA A 902 -2.97 -6.74 -28.04
C ALA A 902 -2.49 -8.04 -28.72
N VAL A 903 -3.18 -8.49 -29.79
CA VAL A 903 -2.82 -9.68 -30.58
C VAL A 903 -1.47 -9.52 -31.31
N ARG A 904 -1.05 -8.29 -31.65
CA ARG A 904 0.27 -8.04 -32.26
C ARG A 904 1.42 -8.17 -31.27
N ILE A 905 1.19 -7.85 -30.00
CA ILE A 905 2.17 -7.96 -28.92
C ILE A 905 2.25 -9.40 -28.41
N ASP A 906 1.08 -10.03 -28.22
CA ASP A 906 0.93 -11.35 -27.63
C ASP A 906 -0.20 -12.10 -28.34
N CYS A 907 0.17 -12.99 -29.27
CA CYS A 907 -0.77 -13.81 -30.01
C CYS A 907 -1.08 -15.15 -29.33
N MET A 908 -0.43 -15.46 -28.19
CA MET A 908 -0.53 -16.75 -27.49
C MET A 908 -1.48 -16.71 -26.30
N ASN A 909 -1.80 -15.53 -25.78
CA ASN A 909 -2.69 -15.35 -24.63
C ASN A 909 -4.17 -15.66 -24.99
N PRO A 910 -4.81 -16.65 -24.34
CA PRO A 910 -6.16 -17.09 -24.69
C PRO A 910 -7.23 -16.05 -24.35
N ASN A 911 -7.01 -15.20 -23.34
CA ASN A 911 -7.98 -14.18 -22.93
C ASN A 911 -8.21 -13.11 -24.02
N ILE A 912 -7.17 -12.79 -24.80
CA ILE A 912 -7.27 -11.82 -25.90
C ILE A 912 -8.15 -12.38 -27.03
N TRP A 913 -7.98 -13.66 -27.38
CA TRP A 913 -8.82 -14.35 -28.36
C TRP A 913 -10.26 -14.54 -27.87
N ALA A 914 -10.47 -14.84 -26.58
CA ALA A 914 -11.79 -14.92 -25.97
C ALA A 914 -12.56 -13.59 -26.07
N GLN A 915 -11.91 -12.48 -25.66
CA GLN A 915 -12.50 -11.14 -25.69
C GLN A 915 -12.71 -10.65 -27.13
N LYS A 916 -11.81 -10.98 -28.07
CA LYS A 916 -12.04 -10.67 -29.50
C LYS A 916 -13.21 -11.47 -30.08
N GLY A 917 -13.31 -12.77 -29.78
CA GLY A 917 -14.46 -13.59 -30.17
C GLY A 917 -15.78 -13.03 -29.64
N HIS A 918 -15.77 -12.52 -28.41
CA HIS A 918 -16.92 -11.85 -27.81
C HIS A 918 -17.30 -10.55 -28.53
N LEU A 919 -16.30 -9.71 -28.87
CA LEU A 919 -16.54 -8.48 -29.63
C LEU A 919 -17.13 -8.76 -31.03
N CYS A 920 -16.58 -9.73 -31.77
CA CYS A 920 -17.10 -10.11 -33.09
C CYS A 920 -18.52 -10.69 -32.98
N TYR A 921 -18.82 -11.47 -31.92
CA TYR A 921 -20.17 -11.98 -31.65
C TYR A 921 -21.18 -10.86 -31.39
N LEU A 922 -20.82 -9.85 -30.59
CA LEU A 922 -21.68 -8.68 -30.35
C LEU A 922 -21.90 -7.83 -31.62
N LYS A 923 -20.89 -7.74 -32.50
CA LYS A 923 -21.01 -7.15 -33.85
C LYS A 923 -21.83 -8.01 -34.82
N LYS A 924 -22.14 -9.27 -34.45
CA LYS A 924 -22.79 -10.30 -35.28
C LYS A 924 -21.94 -10.80 -36.46
N ASP A 925 -20.63 -10.64 -36.40
CA ASP A 925 -19.71 -11.40 -37.26
C ASP A 925 -19.45 -12.77 -36.61
N PHE A 926 -20.35 -13.70 -36.88
CA PHE A 926 -20.25 -15.06 -36.37
C PHE A 926 -19.11 -15.86 -37.00
N GLY A 927 -18.57 -15.43 -38.16
CA GLY A 927 -17.45 -16.08 -38.83
C GLY A 927 -16.15 -15.83 -38.08
N GLU A 928 -15.77 -14.56 -37.89
CA GLU A 928 -14.56 -14.23 -37.13
C GLU A 928 -14.70 -14.58 -35.63
N ALA A 929 -15.90 -14.44 -35.05
CA ALA A 929 -16.15 -14.86 -33.67
C ALA A 929 -15.85 -16.35 -33.46
N LYS A 930 -16.33 -17.20 -34.38
CA LYS A 930 -16.10 -18.65 -34.36
C LYS A 930 -14.60 -18.98 -34.46
N GLU A 931 -13.87 -18.39 -35.40
CA GLU A 931 -12.41 -18.61 -35.49
C GLU A 931 -11.69 -18.20 -34.21
N CYS A 932 -12.06 -17.07 -33.59
CA CYS A 932 -11.44 -16.63 -32.34
C CYS A 932 -11.75 -17.59 -31.17
N TYR A 933 -12.98 -18.09 -31.06
CA TYR A 933 -13.35 -19.08 -30.03
C TYR A 933 -12.72 -20.45 -30.28
N GLU A 934 -12.68 -20.94 -31.53
CA GLU A 934 -12.01 -22.21 -31.89
C GLU A 934 -10.51 -22.16 -31.58
N ARG A 935 -9.84 -21.01 -31.81
CA ARG A 935 -8.45 -20.77 -31.37
C ARG A 935 -8.32 -20.74 -29.85
N THR A 936 -9.24 -20.07 -29.15
CA THR A 936 -9.25 -19.99 -27.68
C THR A 936 -9.29 -21.39 -27.05
N VAL A 937 -10.18 -22.27 -27.54
CA VAL A 937 -10.32 -23.66 -27.09
C VAL A 937 -9.14 -24.56 -27.53
N GLY A 938 -8.26 -24.07 -28.39
CA GLY A 938 -7.06 -24.77 -28.87
C GLY A 938 -5.77 -24.51 -28.08
N PHE A 939 -5.77 -23.61 -27.09
CA PHE A 939 -4.61 -23.36 -26.23
C PHE A 939 -4.49 -24.42 -25.11
N MET A 940 -3.32 -24.51 -24.49
CA MET A 940 -3.07 -25.39 -23.33
C MET A 940 -3.41 -24.74 -21.98
N GLU A 941 -3.57 -23.42 -21.95
CA GLU A 941 -4.03 -22.67 -20.79
C GLU A 941 -5.46 -22.19 -21.06
N ASP A 942 -6.36 -22.40 -20.09
CA ASP A 942 -7.74 -21.93 -20.16
C ASP A 942 -7.82 -20.40 -20.00
N ALA A 943 -8.73 -19.75 -20.75
CA ALA A 943 -9.10 -18.36 -20.50
C ALA A 943 -9.93 -18.22 -19.19
N GLU A 944 -9.96 -17.02 -18.59
CA GLU A 944 -10.81 -16.75 -17.42
C GLU A 944 -12.31 -16.96 -17.73
N ASP A 945 -12.72 -16.68 -18.97
CA ASP A 945 -14.12 -16.69 -19.45
C ASP A 945 -14.53 -17.96 -20.24
N MET A 946 -13.84 -19.10 -20.09
CA MET A 946 -14.08 -20.30 -20.92
C MET A 946 -15.54 -20.80 -20.96
N HIS A 947 -16.32 -20.61 -19.89
CA HIS A 947 -17.76 -20.92 -19.87
C HIS A 947 -18.54 -20.11 -20.93
N ILE A 948 -18.25 -18.81 -21.05
CA ILE A 948 -18.86 -17.93 -22.07
C ILE A 948 -18.40 -18.35 -23.46
N VAL A 949 -17.11 -18.65 -23.62
CA VAL A 949 -16.53 -19.11 -24.90
C VAL A 949 -17.26 -20.35 -25.42
N TYR A 950 -17.45 -21.37 -24.58
CA TYR A 950 -18.20 -22.57 -24.99
C TYR A 950 -19.68 -22.30 -25.28
N LEU A 951 -20.37 -21.52 -24.45
CA LEU A 951 -21.78 -21.15 -24.71
C LEU A 951 -21.95 -20.41 -26.04
N ARG A 952 -21.05 -19.47 -26.35
CA ARG A 952 -21.11 -18.67 -27.58
C ARG A 952 -20.71 -19.48 -28.80
N LEU A 953 -19.62 -20.25 -28.76
CA LEU A 953 -19.22 -21.16 -29.84
C LEU A 953 -20.28 -22.25 -30.11
N GLY A 954 -20.83 -22.84 -29.05
CA GLY A 954 -21.95 -23.78 -29.15
C GLY A 954 -23.20 -23.17 -29.79
N SER A 955 -23.50 -21.90 -29.51
CA SER A 955 -24.62 -21.19 -30.14
C SER A 955 -24.40 -20.98 -31.65
N ILE A 956 -23.19 -20.59 -32.07
CA ILE A 956 -22.86 -20.42 -33.49
C ILE A 956 -23.01 -21.76 -34.24
N TYR A 957 -22.49 -22.87 -33.69
CA TYR A 957 -22.65 -24.18 -34.32
C TYR A 957 -24.12 -24.65 -34.42
N LEU A 958 -25.02 -24.22 -33.50
CA LEU A 958 -26.46 -24.49 -33.63
C LEU A 958 -27.09 -23.67 -34.78
N GLU A 959 -26.72 -22.40 -34.94
CA GLU A 959 -27.22 -21.53 -36.02
C GLU A 959 -26.70 -21.97 -37.40
N GLU A 960 -25.43 -22.37 -37.49
CA GLU A 960 -24.82 -23.01 -38.68
C GLU A 960 -25.38 -24.42 -38.96
N LYS A 961 -26.16 -25.00 -38.04
CA LYS A 961 -26.75 -26.36 -38.10
C LYS A 961 -25.72 -27.49 -38.02
N LEU A 962 -24.53 -27.21 -37.52
CA LEU A 962 -23.46 -28.17 -37.25
C LEU A 962 -23.69 -28.87 -35.89
N TYR A 963 -24.87 -29.45 -35.71
CA TYR A 963 -25.36 -29.98 -34.43
C TYR A 963 -24.40 -31.00 -33.77
N GLY A 964 -23.68 -31.79 -34.56
CA GLY A 964 -22.68 -32.75 -34.07
C GLY A 964 -21.39 -32.12 -33.51
N GLN A 965 -21.07 -30.87 -33.89
CA GLN A 965 -20.02 -30.07 -33.24
C GLN A 965 -20.59 -29.33 -32.03
N ALA A 966 -21.79 -28.74 -32.15
CA ALA A 966 -22.50 -28.12 -31.02
C ALA A 966 -22.62 -29.07 -29.82
N LYS A 967 -23.08 -30.31 -30.03
CA LYS A 967 -23.18 -31.36 -28.99
C LYS A 967 -21.85 -31.59 -28.26
N LYS A 968 -20.73 -31.60 -28.99
CA LYS A 968 -19.39 -31.80 -28.40
C LYS A 968 -18.96 -30.61 -27.53
N ILE A 969 -19.13 -29.38 -28.01
CA ILE A 969 -18.78 -28.18 -27.24
C ILE A 969 -19.66 -28.03 -26.01
N TYR A 970 -20.98 -28.25 -26.12
CA TYR A 970 -21.86 -28.17 -24.95
C TYR A 970 -21.61 -29.29 -23.93
N LEU A 971 -21.23 -30.50 -24.35
CA LEU A 971 -20.80 -31.56 -23.42
C LEU A 971 -19.47 -31.22 -22.73
N LEU A 972 -18.51 -30.63 -23.44
CA LEU A 972 -17.27 -30.12 -22.84
C LEU A 972 -17.57 -29.02 -21.80
N ALA A 973 -18.50 -28.11 -22.13
CA ALA A 973 -18.98 -27.08 -21.21
C ALA A 973 -19.69 -27.69 -19.98
N CYS A 974 -20.50 -28.75 -20.15
CA CYS A 974 -21.12 -29.44 -19.03
C CYS A 974 -20.10 -30.11 -18.09
N ASN A 975 -18.98 -30.62 -18.63
CA ASN A 975 -17.91 -31.22 -17.82
C ASN A 975 -17.15 -30.18 -16.99
N ASN A 976 -16.92 -28.98 -17.54
CA ASN A 976 -16.15 -27.92 -16.86
C ASN A 976 -17.04 -27.06 -15.94
N SER A 977 -18.23 -26.67 -16.42
CA SER A 977 -19.10 -25.67 -15.79
C SER A 977 -20.59 -25.91 -16.13
N SER A 978 -21.13 -27.04 -15.65
CA SER A 978 -22.54 -27.44 -15.84
C SER A 978 -23.54 -26.32 -15.48
N SER A 979 -24.43 -26.01 -16.41
CA SER A 979 -25.47 -24.98 -16.27
C SER A 979 -26.77 -25.38 -16.96
N CYS A 980 -27.86 -24.62 -16.72
CA CYS A 980 -29.09 -24.80 -17.49
C CYS A 980 -28.86 -24.54 -18.99
N LEU A 981 -28.06 -23.53 -19.35
CA LEU A 981 -27.83 -23.15 -20.74
C LEU A 981 -26.95 -24.16 -21.49
N THR A 982 -25.93 -24.74 -20.84
CA THR A 982 -25.10 -25.79 -21.47
C THR A 982 -25.91 -27.06 -21.72
N TRP A 983 -26.70 -27.51 -20.74
CA TRP A 983 -27.55 -28.69 -20.89
C TRP A 983 -28.70 -28.48 -21.90
N LEU A 984 -29.31 -27.29 -21.93
CA LEU A 984 -30.23 -26.89 -22.99
C LEU A 984 -29.56 -26.95 -24.38
N GLY A 985 -28.31 -26.49 -24.49
CA GLY A 985 -27.50 -26.61 -25.71
C GLY A 985 -27.28 -28.06 -26.17
N VAL A 986 -26.96 -28.97 -25.24
CA VAL A 986 -26.89 -30.43 -25.53
C VAL A 986 -28.26 -30.95 -25.99
N GLY A 987 -29.33 -30.62 -25.27
CA GLY A 987 -30.69 -31.07 -25.57
C GLY A 987 -31.18 -30.62 -26.95
N ILE A 988 -30.95 -29.35 -27.31
CA ILE A 988 -31.27 -28.81 -28.65
C ILE A 988 -30.46 -29.55 -29.73
N ALA A 989 -29.16 -29.76 -29.52
CA ALA A 989 -28.32 -30.48 -30.48
C ALA A 989 -28.82 -31.92 -30.71
N CYS A 990 -29.11 -32.66 -29.63
CA CYS A 990 -29.61 -34.03 -29.70
C CYS A 990 -31.01 -34.10 -30.36
N TYR A 991 -31.94 -33.21 -30.01
CA TYR A 991 -33.27 -33.13 -30.62
C TYR A 991 -33.17 -32.84 -32.14
N ARG A 992 -32.26 -31.95 -32.57
CA ARG A 992 -32.01 -31.66 -33.99
C ARG A 992 -31.32 -32.82 -34.73
N LEU A 993 -30.52 -33.62 -34.04
CA LEU A 993 -29.96 -34.90 -34.53
C LEU A 993 -30.98 -36.06 -34.53
N LYS A 994 -32.13 -35.90 -33.85
CA LYS A 994 -33.16 -36.92 -33.57
C LYS A 994 -32.75 -37.99 -32.57
N GLU A 995 -31.73 -37.71 -31.77
CA GLU A 995 -31.30 -38.48 -30.59
C GLU A 995 -32.27 -38.17 -29.44
N MET A 996 -33.49 -38.72 -29.50
CA MET A 996 -34.61 -38.27 -28.67
C MET A 996 -34.47 -38.60 -27.18
N VAL A 997 -33.77 -39.69 -26.83
CA VAL A 997 -33.56 -40.10 -25.43
C VAL A 997 -32.51 -39.20 -24.80
N GLU A 998 -31.38 -39.03 -25.49
CA GLU A 998 -30.27 -38.18 -25.07
C GLU A 998 -30.69 -36.70 -25.00
N ALA A 999 -31.64 -36.27 -25.84
CA ALA A 999 -32.26 -34.95 -25.76
C ALA A 999 -33.14 -34.79 -24.52
N GLU A 1000 -33.92 -35.82 -24.16
CA GLU A 1000 -34.77 -35.80 -22.97
C GLU A 1000 -33.94 -35.81 -21.69
N ASP A 1001 -32.94 -36.68 -21.60
CA ASP A 1001 -32.00 -36.75 -20.47
C ASP A 1001 -31.36 -35.36 -20.23
N ALA A 1002 -30.76 -34.77 -21.27
CA ALA A 1002 -30.13 -33.45 -21.20
C ALA A 1002 -31.09 -32.31 -20.82
N LEU A 1003 -32.33 -32.34 -21.31
CA LEU A 1003 -33.34 -31.34 -20.94
C LEU A 1003 -33.92 -31.56 -19.53
N SER A 1004 -33.91 -32.80 -19.03
CA SER A 1004 -34.30 -33.09 -17.65
C SER A 1004 -33.28 -32.51 -16.65
N GLU A 1005 -31.98 -32.64 -16.93
CA GLU A 1005 -30.89 -31.99 -16.18
C GLU A 1005 -30.97 -30.45 -16.27
N ALA A 1006 -31.24 -29.90 -17.45
CA ALA A 1006 -31.46 -28.46 -17.62
C ALA A 1006 -32.62 -27.94 -16.75
N ASN A 1007 -33.72 -28.71 -16.65
CA ASN A 1007 -34.90 -28.39 -15.85
C ASN A 1007 -34.65 -28.56 -14.34
N ALA A 1008 -33.86 -29.57 -13.94
CA ALA A 1008 -33.46 -29.78 -12.55
C ALA A 1008 -32.58 -28.64 -12.01
N LEU A 1009 -31.72 -28.07 -12.86
CA LEU A 1009 -30.89 -26.91 -12.56
C LEU A 1009 -31.68 -25.59 -12.57
N ASN A 1010 -32.58 -25.38 -13.54
CA ASN A 1010 -33.44 -24.21 -13.59
C ASN A 1010 -34.81 -24.48 -14.25
N ASN A 1011 -35.83 -24.66 -13.41
CA ASN A 1011 -37.20 -24.91 -13.83
C ASN A 1011 -37.98 -23.67 -14.33
N THR A 1012 -37.37 -22.47 -14.32
CA THR A 1012 -38.00 -21.24 -14.84
C THR A 1012 -37.68 -20.95 -16.30
N ASN A 1013 -36.81 -21.75 -16.94
CA ASN A 1013 -36.45 -21.55 -18.35
C ASN A 1013 -37.57 -22.07 -19.29
N ALA A 1014 -38.26 -21.15 -19.95
CA ALA A 1014 -39.36 -21.46 -20.87
C ALA A 1014 -38.93 -22.27 -22.11
N GLU A 1015 -37.68 -22.18 -22.56
CA GLU A 1015 -37.20 -22.94 -23.72
C GLU A 1015 -37.05 -24.43 -23.40
N VAL A 1016 -36.57 -24.76 -22.18
CA VAL A 1016 -36.45 -26.15 -21.71
C VAL A 1016 -37.82 -26.83 -21.72
N TRP A 1017 -38.84 -26.19 -21.16
CA TRP A 1017 -40.22 -26.69 -21.18
C TRP A 1017 -40.80 -26.83 -22.59
N ALA A 1018 -40.41 -25.95 -23.53
CA ALA A 1018 -40.87 -26.02 -24.91
C ALA A 1018 -40.24 -27.20 -25.67
N TYR A 1019 -38.95 -27.47 -25.48
CA TYR A 1019 -38.30 -28.65 -26.05
C TYR A 1019 -38.77 -29.96 -25.39
N LEU A 1020 -38.99 -29.99 -24.08
CA LEU A 1020 -39.62 -31.14 -23.40
C LEU A 1020 -41.04 -31.40 -23.94
N SER A 1021 -41.84 -30.34 -24.16
CA SER A 1021 -43.16 -30.47 -24.79
C SER A 1021 -43.07 -31.02 -26.22
N LEU A 1022 -42.09 -30.59 -27.02
CA LEU A 1022 -41.84 -31.12 -28.37
C LEU A 1022 -41.46 -32.61 -28.33
N ILE A 1023 -40.59 -33.04 -27.41
CA ILE A 1023 -40.20 -34.45 -27.26
C ILE A 1023 -41.40 -35.29 -26.80
N CYS A 1024 -42.18 -34.82 -25.83
CA CYS A 1024 -43.39 -35.52 -25.37
C CYS A 1024 -44.41 -35.71 -26.50
N LEU A 1025 -44.60 -34.70 -27.38
CA LEU A 1025 -45.45 -34.82 -28.57
C LEU A 1025 -44.92 -35.86 -29.56
N HIS A 1026 -43.61 -35.87 -29.85
CA HIS A 1026 -43.00 -36.86 -30.75
C HIS A 1026 -43.02 -38.29 -30.15
N GLY A 1027 -42.92 -38.43 -28.83
CA GLY A 1027 -43.05 -39.70 -28.10
C GLY A 1027 -44.49 -40.11 -27.79
N GLY A 1028 -45.50 -39.32 -28.17
CA GLY A 1028 -46.91 -39.62 -27.95
C GLY A 1028 -47.44 -39.45 -26.50
N ARG A 1029 -46.63 -38.89 -25.58
CA ARG A 1029 -46.96 -38.67 -24.16
C ARG A 1029 -47.79 -37.40 -23.97
N ARG A 1030 -49.09 -37.53 -24.26
CA ARG A 1030 -50.04 -36.40 -24.35
C ARG A 1030 -50.16 -35.58 -23.05
N MET A 1031 -50.37 -36.25 -21.91
CA MET A 1031 -50.55 -35.58 -20.62
C MET A 1031 -49.34 -34.75 -20.20
N GLU A 1032 -48.13 -35.29 -20.42
CA GLU A 1032 -46.86 -34.62 -20.13
C GLU A 1032 -46.63 -33.43 -21.08
N ALA A 1033 -46.92 -33.59 -22.37
CA ALA A 1033 -46.85 -32.50 -23.35
C ALA A 1033 -47.75 -31.31 -22.96
N GLU A 1034 -48.98 -31.56 -22.52
CA GLU A 1034 -49.90 -30.52 -22.04
C GLU A 1034 -49.43 -29.84 -20.75
N GLN A 1035 -48.84 -30.59 -19.82
CA GLN A 1035 -48.27 -30.02 -18.59
C GLN A 1035 -47.07 -29.13 -18.93
N CYS A 1036 -46.15 -29.60 -19.75
CA CYS A 1036 -45.01 -28.82 -20.23
C CYS A 1036 -45.48 -27.54 -20.94
N TYR A 1037 -46.46 -27.64 -21.84
CA TYR A 1037 -47.03 -26.47 -22.54
C TYR A 1037 -47.64 -25.43 -21.60
N LYS A 1038 -48.33 -25.87 -20.53
CA LYS A 1038 -48.85 -24.96 -19.49
C LYS A 1038 -47.72 -24.20 -18.78
N TYR A 1039 -46.55 -24.81 -18.57
CA TYR A 1039 -45.36 -24.10 -18.08
C TYR A 1039 -44.75 -23.15 -19.12
N VAL A 1040 -44.70 -23.51 -20.41
CA VAL A 1040 -44.29 -22.60 -21.52
C VAL A 1040 -45.15 -21.33 -21.54
N CYS A 1041 -46.47 -21.47 -21.41
CA CYS A 1041 -47.39 -20.33 -21.33
C CYS A 1041 -47.23 -19.51 -20.04
N LYS A 1042 -47.05 -20.18 -18.88
CA LYS A 1042 -46.88 -19.52 -17.58
C LYS A 1042 -45.57 -18.73 -17.47
N LEU A 1043 -44.50 -19.22 -18.09
CA LEU A 1043 -43.16 -18.63 -18.04
C LEU A 1043 -42.91 -17.63 -19.19
N GLY A 1044 -43.77 -17.60 -20.22
CA GLY A 1044 -43.76 -16.58 -21.26
C GLY A 1044 -42.62 -16.74 -22.28
N LEU A 1045 -42.60 -17.85 -23.02
CA LEU A 1045 -41.61 -18.10 -24.08
C LEU A 1045 -41.52 -16.94 -25.09
N THR A 1046 -40.34 -16.33 -25.19
CA THR A 1046 -40.02 -15.20 -26.07
C THR A 1046 -39.58 -15.62 -27.49
N ASN A 1047 -39.19 -16.88 -27.69
CA ASN A 1047 -38.63 -17.37 -28.94
C ASN A 1047 -39.73 -17.70 -29.97
N ASP A 1048 -40.07 -16.71 -30.80
CA ASP A 1048 -41.05 -16.82 -31.91
C ASP A 1048 -40.78 -17.96 -32.89
N SER A 1049 -39.53 -18.44 -33.03
CA SER A 1049 -39.21 -19.57 -33.92
C SER A 1049 -39.65 -20.90 -33.29
N LEU A 1050 -39.30 -21.10 -32.02
CA LEU A 1050 -39.65 -22.27 -31.22
C LEU A 1050 -41.16 -22.33 -30.95
N LEU A 1051 -41.79 -21.18 -30.65
CA LEU A 1051 -43.24 -21.06 -30.47
C LEU A 1051 -44.03 -21.48 -31.73
N ARG A 1052 -43.52 -21.17 -32.93
CA ARG A 1052 -44.11 -21.61 -34.20
C ARG A 1052 -43.88 -23.10 -34.47
N GLU A 1053 -42.69 -23.64 -34.16
CA GLU A 1053 -42.43 -25.08 -34.27
C GLU A 1053 -43.34 -25.88 -33.33
N LEU A 1054 -43.49 -25.43 -32.09
CA LEU A 1054 -44.36 -26.00 -31.06
C LEU A 1054 -45.84 -26.00 -31.50
N ARG A 1055 -46.36 -24.86 -31.99
CA ARG A 1055 -47.72 -24.77 -32.56
C ARG A 1055 -47.92 -25.65 -33.79
N ALA A 1056 -46.92 -25.76 -34.66
CA ALA A 1056 -46.98 -26.65 -35.83
C ALA A 1056 -46.98 -28.14 -35.41
N ALA A 1057 -46.24 -28.51 -34.37
CA ALA A 1057 -46.27 -29.85 -33.79
C ALA A 1057 -47.63 -30.17 -33.16
N GLN A 1058 -48.19 -29.26 -32.34
CA GLN A 1058 -49.54 -29.39 -31.76
C GLN A 1058 -50.60 -29.61 -32.86
N LEU A 1059 -50.59 -28.81 -33.92
CA LEU A 1059 -51.49 -28.97 -35.07
C LEU A 1059 -51.29 -30.30 -35.83
N ARG A 1060 -50.04 -30.75 -35.97
CA ARG A 1060 -49.71 -32.00 -36.68
C ARG A 1060 -50.12 -33.25 -35.91
N PHE A 1061 -49.97 -33.25 -34.58
CA PHE A 1061 -50.32 -34.39 -33.72
C PHE A 1061 -51.76 -34.32 -33.19
N GLY A 1062 -52.40 -33.16 -33.24
CA GLY A 1062 -53.82 -32.93 -32.90
C GLY A 1062 -54.10 -32.69 -31.41
N PHE A 1063 -53.07 -32.48 -30.59
CA PHE A 1063 -53.18 -32.38 -29.12
C PHE A 1063 -52.17 -31.36 -28.55
N GLY A 1064 -52.40 -30.95 -27.30
CA GLY A 1064 -51.43 -30.17 -26.53
C GLY A 1064 -51.74 -28.68 -26.35
N ASN A 1065 -52.79 -28.12 -26.97
CA ASN A 1065 -53.23 -26.74 -26.72
C ASN A 1065 -54.38 -26.73 -25.69
N PRO A 1066 -54.21 -26.16 -24.48
CA PRO A 1066 -55.24 -26.14 -23.43
C PRO A 1066 -56.37 -25.12 -23.66
N GLU A 1067 -56.42 -24.46 -24.81
CA GLU A 1067 -57.56 -23.62 -25.27
C GLU A 1067 -58.60 -24.42 -26.09
N LEU A 1068 -58.41 -25.74 -26.24
CA LEU A 1068 -59.30 -26.70 -26.92
C LEU A 1068 -59.79 -27.80 -25.94
#